data_AF-K8EJ90-F1
#
_entry.id   AF-K8EJ90-F1
#
_cell.length_a   1.000
_cell.length_b   1.000
_cell.length_c   1.000
_cell.angle_alpha   90.00
_cell.angle_beta   90.00
_cell.angle_gamma   90.00
#
_symmetry.space_group_name_H-M   'P 1'
#
loop_
_entity.id
_entity.type
_entity.pdbx_description
1 polymer ?
#
loop_
_entity_poly.entity_id
_entity_poly.type
_entity_poly.pdbx_seq_one_letter_code
_entity_poly.pdbx_strand_id
1 'polypeptide(L)'
;MSLFRASSSSFSRHFTTRTKKRSERRKETRPRMLRSIGRKVFASVGYSDAKSGDVKEKTGEEIRKESAEVRKQKVYLFTKSRCDGDATMKSILGGKGAGLAAMTNLGLRVPPGATLSVNTCKEYLERGKEIFKGGLEELIFEAVDVIGEEVSKIFWRKSTDFVGEELPLLLSVRSGAAASMPGMMDTVLNLGLNDRVVDALTATSFTEESGKRFLYDAYRRLLDLFGDVVFGIPHEDFERKLRKLKELRNAQNDVDLNADDLQSLCESYKDVYDAHDKTFPQDPEEQLMLTIEAVFKSWNNPRARVYREVTKTTGLAGTAVNIQAMVYGNLNDKSLSGVCFTRSPATGDDTIYGEWLQSSQGEDVVAGIRTPEQIEDMAKFGFGDALEELKEACDVLEKAYKNMMDVEFTVEDNVLYILQCRVGKRTGIAALKIATDLVEKNNLISPRDAVAKYVNVEHIEQVIHPTFRRPTFTSLGGGIDSWNVLAEGLAASPGCASGRIAFTSADAIKMHKFGQKVILVREETSAEDVGGMHASEGFLTARGGMTSHAAVVARGWGKPCVAGTKSMHFVDHEYHVAPHPRLEHIDLTTHPDALEPADTPRTIVERSVVFEEYPDVSFRKGDFISIDGTRGEVIEGEKELEPLGTAVKDNKALMDFMEWVDDIPSETVVYANCDTEKEIRFAMETFGAKGVGLCRTEHMFLASPDRVRCVRQLFLASDEDARAKALADIEPILRYDFANLLHAVGHEKSITIRLLDPPVHEFLPKDTELDDPEILEEITKYCGVSETTLRAKIAKLRETNPMLGNRGCRLGISHPGITAMTTRAIAHAYYDAHEKTGIQPVVKIMIPLVATVSEYLQQVHIIDREMHAAYLARRHTLRFAKEHFESRLAKEREYELDYHPFKVGCMLETPRSCLIAKNLIDIEDVGEENFPLRASFFSLGTNDLTQMTFGYSRDDSSFFQAYEREKVALVDPFEILDWDGVGKLIKIALNEITEEEKEEETDKDETGKPKSRPRRLRRLAEVSACGEHAGNPKSIEFFVRNKINVVSCSAFRVLGARLAVAKAQIHTEEDEERERE
;
A
#
# COMPACT_ATOMS: atom_id res chain seq x y z
N MET A 1 48.60 3.91 -7.67
CA MET A 1 49.17 4.94 -8.57
C MET A 1 48.78 4.63 -10.00
N SER A 2 48.31 5.68 -10.67
CA SER A 2 47.76 5.79 -12.02
C SER A 2 48.64 5.22 -13.15
N LEU A 3 48.02 4.57 -14.14
CA LEU A 3 47.79 5.05 -15.52
C LEU A 3 48.90 4.74 -16.54
N PHE A 4 48.46 4.03 -17.60
CA PHE A 4 48.74 4.16 -19.03
C PHE A 4 50.18 4.41 -19.53
N ARG A 5 50.60 3.55 -20.47
CA ARG A 5 51.51 3.95 -21.55
C ARG A 5 51.20 3.23 -22.86
N ALA A 6 51.45 3.98 -23.91
CA ALA A 6 50.95 3.87 -25.27
C ALA A 6 51.84 3.04 -26.21
N SER A 7 51.22 2.71 -27.35
CA SER A 7 51.75 2.76 -28.72
C SER A 7 52.92 1.84 -29.14
N SER A 8 52.54 0.80 -29.90
CA SER A 8 52.92 0.50 -31.30
C SER A 8 54.37 0.72 -31.78
N SER A 9 54.94 -0.37 -32.32
CA SER A 9 55.75 -0.44 -33.55
C SER A 9 55.74 -1.93 -33.96
N SER A 10 55.90 -2.42 -35.18
CA SER A 10 56.18 -1.92 -36.53
C SER A 10 56.13 -3.17 -37.43
N PHE A 11 55.75 -3.06 -38.71
CA PHE A 11 56.61 -3.52 -39.80
C PHE A 11 56.05 -3.14 -41.17
N SER A 12 57.01 -2.74 -42.03
CA SER A 12 56.89 -2.14 -43.34
C SER A 12 57.05 -3.19 -44.45
N ARG A 13 56.47 -2.89 -45.63
CA ARG A 13 56.94 -3.12 -47.03
C ARG A 13 55.74 -3.34 -47.96
N HIS A 14 55.65 -2.90 -49.21
CA HIS A 14 56.31 -1.92 -50.08
C HIS A 14 55.56 -1.98 -51.44
N PHE A 15 55.47 -0.84 -52.14
CA PHE A 15 55.36 -0.65 -53.62
C PHE A 15 54.03 -0.91 -54.37
N THR A 16 53.30 0.16 -54.77
CA THR A 16 53.19 0.80 -56.14
C THR A 16 52.10 0.17 -57.04
N THR A 17 51.23 0.84 -57.81
CA THR A 17 51.15 2.22 -58.34
C THR A 17 49.75 2.47 -58.97
N ARG A 18 49.20 3.68 -58.77
CA ARG A 18 48.52 4.57 -59.77
C ARG A 18 47.38 4.02 -60.67
N THR A 19 46.14 4.52 -60.52
CA THR A 19 45.54 5.63 -61.34
C THR A 19 44.04 5.90 -61.09
N LYS A 20 43.75 7.18 -60.82
CA LYS A 20 42.63 8.08 -61.26
C LYS A 20 41.14 7.63 -61.28
N LYS A 21 40.39 8.35 -60.42
CA LYS A 21 39.21 9.23 -60.65
C LYS A 21 37.80 8.65 -61.00
N ARG A 22 36.92 8.87 -60.00
CA ARG A 22 35.59 9.56 -59.98
C ARG A 22 34.31 8.80 -60.35
N SER A 23 33.25 9.22 -59.63
CA SER A 23 31.80 8.88 -59.67
C SER A 23 31.45 7.43 -59.33
N GLU A 24 30.47 7.08 -58.50
CA GLU A 24 29.24 7.77 -58.09
C GLU A 24 28.65 7.09 -56.82
N ARG A 25 27.58 7.67 -56.27
CA ARG A 25 27.02 7.45 -54.93
C ARG A 25 26.35 6.08 -54.68
N ARG A 26 26.44 5.68 -53.40
CA ARG A 26 25.40 5.10 -52.50
C ARG A 26 25.21 3.57 -52.39
N LYS A 27 25.34 3.18 -51.11
CA LYS A 27 24.57 2.22 -50.29
C LYS A 27 24.93 0.73 -50.37
N GLU A 28 25.50 0.29 -49.25
CA GLU A 28 25.82 -1.08 -48.86
C GLU A 28 24.57 -1.98 -48.80
N THR A 29 24.61 -3.00 -49.64
CA THR A 29 24.26 -4.39 -49.33
C THR A 29 25.36 -4.98 -48.41
N ARG A 30 25.13 -5.85 -47.42
CA ARG A 30 24.70 -7.27 -47.50
C ARG A 30 24.97 -7.96 -46.12
N PRO A 31 24.78 -9.28 -45.90
CA PRO A 31 23.95 -9.81 -44.83
C PRO A 31 24.63 -10.91 -43.95
N ARG A 32 23.84 -11.54 -43.06
CA ARG A 32 23.87 -12.95 -42.59
C ARG A 32 25.19 -13.74 -42.60
N MET A 33 25.54 -14.34 -41.46
CA MET A 33 25.47 -15.80 -41.20
C MET A 33 25.95 -16.12 -39.76
N LEU A 34 25.10 -16.71 -38.90
CA LEU A 34 25.05 -18.14 -38.45
C LEU A 34 25.97 -18.41 -37.22
N ARG A 35 25.61 -19.16 -36.16
CA ARG A 35 24.48 -20.09 -35.92
C ARG A 35 24.42 -20.53 -34.44
N SER A 36 23.17 -20.73 -33.94
CA SER A 36 22.61 -21.85 -33.12
C SER A 36 23.25 -22.22 -31.77
N ILE A 37 22.53 -22.61 -30.70
CA ILE A 37 21.45 -23.62 -30.51
C ILE A 37 20.74 -23.26 -29.17
N GLY A 38 19.44 -23.43 -28.88
CA GLY A 38 18.30 -24.03 -29.59
C GLY A 38 16.99 -23.80 -28.80
N ARG A 39 15.86 -23.79 -29.52
CA ARG A 39 14.51 -23.93 -28.95
C ARG A 39 13.75 -24.94 -29.82
N LYS A 40 13.49 -26.10 -29.22
CA LYS A 40 12.42 -27.03 -29.57
C LYS A 40 11.66 -27.26 -28.28
N VAL A 41 10.33 -27.16 -28.36
CA VAL A 41 9.26 -27.89 -27.66
C VAL A 41 8.10 -26.90 -27.48
N PHE A 42 7.08 -27.07 -28.32
CA PHE A 42 5.64 -27.05 -28.01
C PHE A 42 4.86 -26.74 -29.29
N ALA A 43 4.56 -27.82 -30.01
CA ALA A 43 3.47 -27.91 -30.96
C ALA A 43 2.72 -29.20 -30.60
N SER A 44 1.54 -29.07 -29.98
CA SER A 44 0.48 -30.10 -29.95
C SER A 44 -0.69 -29.65 -29.08
N VAL A 45 -1.67 -28.93 -29.64
CA VAL A 45 -3.13 -29.11 -29.40
C VAL A 45 -3.84 -28.63 -30.67
N GLY A 46 -4.84 -29.39 -31.11
CA GLY A 46 -5.35 -29.46 -32.48
C GLY A 46 -6.27 -28.32 -32.92
N TYR A 47 -6.36 -28.24 -34.25
CA TYR A 47 -7.26 -27.43 -35.05
C TYR A 47 -8.70 -27.95 -34.97
N SER A 48 -9.69 -27.05 -34.93
CA SER A 48 -11.01 -27.29 -35.50
C SER A 48 -11.40 -26.09 -36.38
N ASP A 49 -11.65 -26.39 -37.65
CA ASP A 49 -11.92 -25.46 -38.75
C ASP A 49 -13.09 -24.50 -38.52
N ALA A 50 -12.83 -23.19 -38.58
CA ALA A 50 -13.85 -22.18 -38.86
C ALA A 50 -13.68 -21.68 -40.30
N LYS A 51 -14.75 -21.85 -41.08
CA LYS A 51 -14.85 -21.56 -42.51
C LYS A 51 -14.45 -20.13 -42.86
N SER A 52 -13.67 -20.01 -43.92
CA SER A 52 -13.40 -18.79 -44.68
C SER A 52 -14.70 -18.09 -45.10
N GLY A 53 -15.01 -16.96 -44.45
CA GLY A 53 -15.96 -15.97 -44.93
C GLY A 53 -15.22 -14.86 -45.68
N ASP A 54 -15.72 -14.52 -46.87
CA ASP A 54 -15.19 -13.49 -47.75
C ASP A 54 -14.93 -12.15 -47.02
N VAL A 55 -13.65 -11.79 -46.87
CA VAL A 55 -13.27 -10.43 -46.52
C VAL A 55 -13.42 -9.58 -47.78
N LYS A 56 -14.55 -8.85 -47.88
CA LYS A 56 -14.68 -7.77 -48.86
C LYS A 56 -13.62 -6.71 -48.56
N GLU A 57 -12.78 -6.40 -49.54
CA GLU A 57 -11.90 -5.22 -49.49
C GLU A 57 -12.77 -3.97 -49.31
N LYS A 58 -12.59 -3.30 -48.15
CA LYS A 58 -13.26 -2.03 -47.85
C LYS A 58 -12.86 -0.97 -48.87
N THR A 59 -13.84 -0.21 -49.34
CA THR A 59 -13.62 0.84 -50.33
C THR A 59 -12.91 2.06 -49.72
N GLY A 60 -12.22 2.86 -50.54
CA GLY A 60 -11.50 4.05 -50.06
C GLY A 60 -12.37 5.11 -49.37
N GLU A 61 -13.70 5.04 -49.53
CA GLU A 61 -14.68 5.85 -48.80
C GLU A 61 -14.98 5.31 -47.39
N GLU A 62 -15.02 3.98 -47.22
CA GLU A 62 -15.18 3.34 -45.90
C GLU A 62 -13.93 3.51 -45.05
N ILE A 63 -12.73 3.41 -45.65
CA ILE A 63 -11.48 3.69 -44.94
C ILE A 63 -11.38 5.17 -44.53
N ARG A 64 -11.93 6.09 -45.34
CA ARG A 64 -11.99 7.53 -44.99
C ARG A 64 -13.03 7.83 -43.92
N LYS A 65 -14.19 7.15 -43.92
CA LYS A 65 -15.19 7.25 -42.85
C LYS A 65 -14.69 6.65 -41.53
N GLU A 66 -14.07 5.48 -41.58
CA GLU A 66 -13.48 4.80 -40.42
C GLU A 66 -12.28 5.61 -39.88
N SER A 67 -11.48 6.24 -40.75
CA SER A 67 -10.43 7.20 -40.33
C SER A 67 -11.00 8.51 -39.78
N ALA A 68 -12.22 8.91 -40.18
CA ALA A 68 -12.91 10.09 -39.65
C ALA A 68 -13.62 9.80 -38.31
N GLU A 69 -14.14 8.58 -38.10
CA GLU A 69 -14.67 8.10 -36.82
C GLU A 69 -13.55 7.86 -35.79
N VAL A 70 -12.42 7.28 -36.20
CA VAL A 70 -11.23 7.13 -35.34
C VAL A 70 -10.56 8.48 -35.03
N ARG A 71 -10.66 9.48 -35.92
CA ARG A 71 -10.21 10.86 -35.65
C ARG A 71 -11.10 11.61 -34.66
N LYS A 72 -12.38 11.24 -34.53
CA LYS A 72 -13.37 11.91 -33.65
C LYS A 72 -13.29 11.54 -32.16
N GLN A 73 -12.47 10.58 -31.75
CA GLN A 73 -12.43 10.08 -30.36
C GLN A 73 -11.17 10.49 -29.56
N LYS A 74 -10.59 11.67 -29.84
CA LYS A 74 -9.44 12.22 -29.07
C LYS A 74 -9.80 13.37 -28.14
N VAL A 75 -10.85 14.12 -28.44
CA VAL A 75 -11.39 15.26 -27.67
C VAL A 75 -12.84 14.95 -27.34
N TYR A 76 -13.22 15.09 -26.08
CA TYR A 76 -14.56 14.77 -25.57
C TYR A 76 -15.13 16.01 -24.89
N LEU A 77 -16.24 16.53 -25.38
CA LEU A 77 -16.90 17.69 -24.79
C LEU A 77 -17.69 17.30 -23.54
N PHE A 78 -17.71 18.21 -22.57
CA PHE A 78 -18.64 18.19 -21.44
C PHE A 78 -19.26 19.58 -21.33
N THR A 79 -20.30 19.81 -22.13
CA THR A 79 -21.08 21.04 -22.13
C THR A 79 -22.55 20.70 -21.89
N LYS A 80 -23.36 21.68 -21.47
CA LYS A 80 -24.79 21.49 -21.23
C LYS A 80 -25.52 21.04 -22.50
N SER A 81 -25.05 21.52 -23.65
CA SER A 81 -25.59 21.19 -24.97
C SER A 81 -25.10 19.83 -25.49
N ARG A 82 -23.89 19.39 -25.11
CA ARG A 82 -23.28 18.15 -25.58
C ARG A 82 -22.27 17.59 -24.56
N CYS A 83 -22.53 16.37 -24.09
CA CYS A 83 -21.59 15.62 -23.25
C CYS A 83 -21.24 14.29 -23.94
N ASP A 84 -19.97 14.14 -24.35
CA ASP A 84 -19.48 12.98 -25.10
C ASP A 84 -19.01 11.81 -24.20
N GLY A 85 -19.01 11.99 -22.87
CA GLY A 85 -18.48 11.02 -21.91
C GLY A 85 -19.38 10.71 -20.71
N ASP A 86 -18.95 9.76 -19.89
CA ASP A 86 -19.63 9.38 -18.64
C ASP A 86 -18.65 8.85 -17.57
N ALA A 87 -19.19 8.47 -16.40
CA ALA A 87 -18.43 7.99 -15.24
C ALA A 87 -17.66 6.68 -15.47
N THR A 88 -18.02 5.89 -16.49
CA THR A 88 -17.41 4.58 -16.80
C THR A 88 -16.11 4.73 -17.61
N MET A 89 -15.94 5.85 -18.31
CA MET A 89 -14.83 6.09 -19.24
C MET A 89 -13.51 6.53 -18.55
N LYS A 90 -13.27 6.13 -17.29
CA LYS A 90 -12.07 6.53 -16.51
C LYS A 90 -10.75 6.15 -17.16
N SER A 91 -10.70 5.03 -17.89
CA SER A 91 -9.50 4.59 -18.61
C SER A 91 -9.17 5.46 -19.83
N ILE A 92 -10.17 6.16 -20.38
CA ILE A 92 -10.06 7.00 -21.57
C ILE A 92 -9.93 8.47 -21.20
N LEU A 93 -10.78 8.97 -20.30
CA LEU A 93 -10.88 10.39 -19.92
C LEU A 93 -10.11 10.73 -18.64
N GLY A 94 -9.53 9.72 -17.99
CA GLY A 94 -9.03 9.86 -16.63
C GLY A 94 -10.16 9.98 -15.60
N GLY A 95 -9.81 9.96 -14.32
CA GLY A 95 -10.76 10.07 -13.23
C GLY A 95 -11.48 11.43 -13.20
N LYS A 96 -10.77 12.52 -13.48
CA LYS A 96 -11.33 13.88 -13.48
C LYS A 96 -12.26 14.11 -14.67
N GLY A 97 -11.84 13.78 -15.90
CA GLY A 97 -12.66 13.96 -17.09
C GLY A 97 -13.95 13.14 -17.05
N ALA A 98 -13.86 11.89 -16.61
CA ALA A 98 -15.05 11.05 -16.39
C ALA A 98 -15.99 11.62 -15.30
N GLY A 99 -15.42 12.22 -14.24
CA GLY A 99 -16.18 12.92 -13.22
C GLY A 99 -16.91 14.15 -13.74
N LEU A 100 -16.21 15.02 -14.50
CA LEU A 100 -16.78 16.22 -15.13
C LEU A 100 -17.95 15.89 -16.07
N ALA A 101 -17.76 14.87 -16.92
CA ALA A 101 -18.79 14.41 -17.84
C ALA A 101 -20.03 13.87 -17.09
N ALA A 102 -19.80 13.07 -16.04
CA ALA A 102 -20.87 12.52 -15.23
C ALA A 102 -21.65 13.59 -14.47
N MET A 103 -20.99 14.57 -13.86
CA MET A 103 -21.65 15.71 -13.20
C MET A 103 -22.49 16.53 -14.19
N THR A 104 -21.97 16.75 -15.40
CA THR A 104 -22.70 17.45 -16.48
C THR A 104 -23.97 16.67 -16.86
N ASN A 105 -23.89 15.34 -16.99
CA ASN A 105 -25.03 14.47 -17.28
C ASN A 105 -26.06 14.41 -16.13
N LEU A 106 -25.63 14.65 -14.89
CA LEU A 106 -26.51 14.77 -13.72
C LEU A 106 -27.22 16.13 -13.63
N GLY A 107 -26.92 17.07 -14.54
CA GLY A 107 -27.53 18.40 -14.59
C GLY A 107 -26.97 19.39 -13.56
N LEU A 108 -25.82 19.09 -12.95
CA LEU A 108 -25.13 20.00 -12.05
C LEU A 108 -24.50 21.15 -12.85
N ARG A 109 -24.37 22.33 -12.21
CA ARG A 109 -23.69 23.48 -12.83
C ARG A 109 -22.18 23.26 -12.86
N VAL A 110 -21.71 22.62 -13.92
CA VAL A 110 -20.28 22.41 -14.20
C VAL A 110 -19.85 23.43 -15.26
N PRO A 111 -18.71 24.14 -15.08
CA PRO A 111 -18.19 25.01 -16.14
C PRO A 111 -17.88 24.19 -17.40
N PRO A 112 -18.31 24.62 -18.59
CA PRO A 112 -18.16 23.83 -19.82
C PRO A 112 -16.70 23.64 -20.18
N GLY A 113 -16.40 22.50 -20.80
CA GLY A 113 -15.04 22.14 -21.16
C GLY A 113 -14.92 20.96 -22.11
N ALA A 114 -13.67 20.53 -22.29
CA ALA A 114 -13.30 19.38 -23.11
C ALA A 114 -12.15 18.57 -22.48
N THR A 115 -12.17 17.25 -22.66
CA THR A 115 -11.11 16.34 -22.21
C THR A 115 -10.38 15.72 -23.41
N LEU A 116 -9.05 15.88 -23.44
CA LEU A 116 -8.15 15.12 -24.30
C LEU A 116 -7.85 13.76 -23.68
N SER A 117 -8.05 12.69 -24.44
CA SER A 117 -7.96 11.33 -23.90
C SER A 117 -6.56 10.92 -23.42
N VAL A 118 -6.50 9.94 -22.52
CA VAL A 118 -5.26 9.26 -22.07
C VAL A 118 -4.49 8.67 -23.25
N ASN A 119 -5.19 8.16 -24.27
CA ASN A 119 -4.57 7.63 -25.49
C ASN A 119 -3.84 8.73 -26.27
N THR A 120 -4.34 9.96 -26.26
CA THR A 120 -3.67 11.12 -26.87
C THR A 120 -2.32 11.39 -26.19
N CYS A 121 -2.26 11.29 -24.85
CA CYS A 121 -0.99 11.40 -24.11
C CYS A 121 -0.02 10.26 -24.48
N LYS A 122 -0.51 9.03 -24.59
CA LYS A 122 0.33 7.90 -25.01
C LYS A 122 0.93 8.13 -26.39
N GLU A 123 0.12 8.54 -27.36
CA GLU A 123 0.60 8.87 -28.70
C GLU A 123 1.61 10.03 -28.70
N TYR A 124 1.38 11.05 -27.86
CA TYR A 124 2.32 12.16 -27.68
C TYR A 124 3.68 11.67 -27.18
N LEU A 125 3.69 10.78 -26.18
CA LEU A 125 4.93 10.23 -25.62
C LEU A 125 5.70 9.36 -26.63
N GLU A 126 5.00 8.71 -27.57
CA GLU A 126 5.60 7.90 -28.63
C GLU A 126 6.11 8.71 -29.84
N ARG A 127 5.39 9.78 -30.23
CA ARG A 127 5.59 10.50 -31.50
C ARG A 127 5.93 11.98 -31.35
N GLY A 128 5.91 12.53 -30.13
CA GLY A 128 6.15 13.93 -29.85
C GLY A 128 5.13 14.87 -30.52
N LYS A 129 5.58 16.06 -30.94
CA LYS A 129 4.75 17.12 -31.53
C LYS A 129 4.07 16.75 -32.86
N GLU A 130 4.40 15.60 -33.47
CA GLU A 130 3.78 15.17 -34.72
C GLU A 130 2.28 14.88 -34.57
N ILE A 131 1.79 14.58 -33.36
CA ILE A 131 0.37 14.29 -33.13
C ILE A 131 -0.55 15.48 -33.42
N PHE A 132 -0.06 16.72 -33.29
CA PHE A 132 -0.85 17.93 -33.50
C PHE A 132 -1.12 18.19 -34.99
N LYS A 133 -0.18 17.80 -35.86
CA LYS A 133 -0.26 17.94 -37.33
C LYS A 133 -1.32 17.04 -37.99
N GLY A 134 -1.94 16.14 -37.22
CA GLY A 134 -2.95 15.19 -37.68
C GLY A 134 -4.41 15.69 -37.59
N GLY A 135 -4.62 16.99 -37.40
CA GLY A 135 -5.93 17.63 -37.18
C GLY A 135 -6.40 17.65 -35.73
N LEU A 136 -5.54 17.27 -34.78
CA LEU A 136 -5.85 17.36 -33.35
C LEU A 136 -5.90 18.81 -32.86
N GLU A 137 -5.03 19.67 -33.38
CA GLU A 137 -5.01 21.10 -33.06
C GLU A 137 -6.32 21.77 -33.47
N GLU A 138 -6.81 21.49 -34.68
CA GLU A 138 -8.12 21.95 -35.17
C GLU A 138 -9.26 21.49 -34.27
N LEU A 139 -9.28 20.23 -33.85
CA LEU A 139 -10.30 19.68 -32.94
C LEU A 139 -10.25 20.32 -31.54
N ILE A 140 -9.07 20.67 -31.03
CA ILE A 140 -8.93 21.36 -29.74
C ILE A 140 -9.56 22.75 -29.84
N PHE A 141 -9.24 23.50 -30.90
CA PHE A 141 -9.78 24.86 -31.07
C PHE A 141 -11.28 24.86 -31.39
N GLU A 142 -11.79 23.88 -32.15
CA GLU A 142 -13.24 23.67 -32.32
C GLU A 142 -13.93 23.45 -30.96
N ALA A 143 -13.32 22.67 -30.06
CA ALA A 143 -13.86 22.46 -28.73
C ALA A 143 -13.84 23.74 -27.89
N VAL A 144 -12.76 24.54 -27.98
CA VAL A 144 -12.66 25.86 -27.31
C VAL A 144 -13.73 26.83 -27.82
N ASP A 145 -14.03 26.83 -29.12
CA ASP A 145 -15.08 27.67 -29.69
C ASP A 145 -16.47 27.27 -29.17
N VAL A 146 -16.78 25.97 -29.10
CA VAL A 146 -18.02 25.47 -28.49
C VAL A 146 -18.15 25.87 -27.01
N ILE A 147 -17.04 25.80 -26.26
CA ILE A 147 -17.02 26.25 -24.86
C ILE A 147 -17.34 27.76 -24.79
N GLY A 148 -16.73 28.56 -25.66
CA GLY A 148 -16.93 30.01 -25.73
C GLY A 148 -18.37 30.39 -26.08
N GLU A 149 -18.98 29.72 -27.05
CA GLU A 149 -20.39 29.90 -27.43
C GLU A 149 -21.33 29.66 -26.24
N GLU A 150 -21.09 28.62 -25.44
CA GLU A 150 -21.96 28.27 -24.31
C GLU A 150 -21.88 29.29 -23.17
N VAL A 151 -20.72 29.89 -22.92
CA VAL A 151 -20.55 30.94 -21.89
C VAL A 151 -20.65 32.36 -22.45
N SER A 152 -20.94 32.52 -23.75
CA SER A 152 -20.97 33.81 -24.45
C SER A 152 -19.68 34.63 -24.28
N LYS A 153 -18.52 33.96 -24.36
CA LYS A 153 -17.17 34.58 -24.31
C LYS A 153 -16.34 34.08 -25.48
N ILE A 154 -15.36 34.88 -25.93
CA ILE A 154 -14.53 34.52 -27.09
C ILE A 154 -13.12 34.20 -26.64
N PHE A 155 -12.57 33.08 -27.10
CA PHE A 155 -11.14 32.81 -26.93
C PHE A 155 -10.34 33.70 -27.88
N TRP A 156 -9.65 34.70 -27.36
CA TRP A 156 -8.97 35.68 -28.18
C TRP A 156 -7.74 35.07 -28.84
N ARG A 157 -7.71 35.12 -30.17
CA ARG A 157 -6.61 34.65 -31.00
C ARG A 157 -5.87 35.85 -31.56
N LYS A 158 -4.66 35.65 -32.07
CA LYS A 158 -3.91 36.71 -32.76
C LYS A 158 -4.69 37.37 -33.92
N SER A 159 -5.61 36.63 -34.52
CA SER A 159 -6.51 37.06 -35.60
C SER A 159 -7.81 37.73 -35.14
N THR A 160 -8.10 37.75 -33.83
CA THR A 160 -9.31 38.37 -33.29
C THR A 160 -9.11 39.89 -33.16
N ASP A 161 -9.93 40.67 -33.86
CA ASP A 161 -9.99 42.12 -33.69
C ASP A 161 -10.70 42.45 -32.37
N PHE A 162 -10.16 43.40 -31.60
CA PHE A 162 -10.77 43.80 -30.33
C PHE A 162 -12.01 44.65 -30.59
N VAL A 163 -13.20 44.08 -30.39
CA VAL A 163 -14.48 44.78 -30.52
C VAL A 163 -15.06 45.06 -29.12
N GLY A 164 -14.39 45.94 -28.37
CA GLY A 164 -14.87 46.81 -27.28
C GLY A 164 -15.72 46.29 -26.11
N GLU A 165 -16.64 45.35 -26.32
CA GLU A 165 -17.65 44.89 -25.35
C GLU A 165 -17.64 43.36 -25.13
N GLU A 166 -16.85 42.60 -25.91
CA GLU A 166 -16.77 41.14 -25.77
C GLU A 166 -15.80 40.70 -24.67
N LEU A 167 -16.28 39.90 -23.70
CA LEU A 167 -15.45 39.35 -22.62
C LEU A 167 -14.58 38.17 -23.14
N PRO A 168 -13.29 38.09 -22.75
CA PRO A 168 -12.42 36.99 -23.15
C PRO A 168 -12.80 35.70 -22.42
N LEU A 169 -12.72 34.58 -23.15
CA LEU A 169 -12.76 33.24 -22.58
C LEU A 169 -11.38 32.93 -21.99
N LEU A 170 -11.33 32.77 -20.68
CA LEU A 170 -10.15 32.31 -19.96
C LEU A 170 -10.33 30.83 -19.61
N LEU A 171 -9.25 30.06 -19.72
CA LEU A 171 -9.28 28.60 -19.59
C LEU A 171 -8.41 28.14 -18.42
N SER A 172 -8.82 27.04 -17.80
CA SER A 172 -7.94 26.21 -16.97
C SER A 172 -7.57 24.94 -17.73
N VAL A 173 -6.32 24.50 -17.56
CA VAL A 173 -5.82 23.25 -18.13
C VAL A 173 -5.34 22.36 -16.99
N ARG A 174 -6.04 21.24 -16.78
CA ARG A 174 -5.88 20.35 -15.63
C ARG A 174 -5.57 18.93 -16.07
N SER A 175 -4.51 18.36 -15.53
CA SER A 175 -4.18 16.94 -15.69
C SER A 175 -5.19 16.01 -15.00
N GLY A 176 -5.41 14.81 -15.56
CA GLY A 176 -6.30 13.80 -14.98
C GLY A 176 -5.97 12.38 -15.44
N ALA A 177 -5.27 11.60 -14.62
CA ALA A 177 -5.01 10.19 -14.89
C ALA A 177 -6.19 9.30 -14.43
N ALA A 178 -6.22 8.04 -14.88
CA ALA A 178 -7.26 7.09 -14.46
C ALA A 178 -7.21 6.80 -12.94
N ALA A 179 -6.00 6.73 -12.38
CA ALA A 179 -5.78 6.69 -10.94
C ALA A 179 -5.57 8.10 -10.37
N SER A 180 -6.08 8.35 -9.18
CA SER A 180 -5.93 9.64 -8.50
C SER A 180 -4.48 9.84 -8.03
N MET A 181 -3.84 10.93 -8.47
CA MET A 181 -2.50 11.35 -8.03
C MET A 181 -2.54 12.79 -7.49
N PRO A 182 -3.04 13.02 -6.26
CA PRO A 182 -3.25 14.36 -5.71
C PRO A 182 -1.93 15.13 -5.57
N GLY A 183 -1.89 16.39 -5.99
CA GLY A 183 -0.70 17.25 -5.90
C GLY A 183 0.47 16.89 -6.84
N MET A 184 0.40 15.76 -7.55
CA MET A 184 1.55 15.26 -8.32
C MET A 184 1.64 15.81 -9.75
N MET A 185 0.53 16.33 -10.28
CA MET A 185 0.40 16.69 -11.69
C MET A 185 0.00 18.15 -11.84
N ASP A 186 0.51 18.77 -12.90
CA ASP A 186 0.42 20.21 -13.10
C ASP A 186 -0.99 20.68 -13.47
N THR A 187 -1.27 21.93 -13.09
CA THR A 187 -2.48 22.69 -13.41
C THR A 187 -2.06 24.12 -13.73
N VAL A 188 -2.62 24.68 -14.80
CA VAL A 188 -2.46 26.11 -15.14
C VAL A 188 -3.84 26.74 -15.20
N LEU A 189 -4.00 27.87 -14.51
CA LEU A 189 -5.24 28.64 -14.45
C LEU A 189 -5.08 29.95 -15.23
N ASN A 190 -6.21 30.62 -15.52
CA ASN A 190 -6.26 31.95 -16.16
C ASN A 190 -5.64 32.02 -17.57
N LEU A 191 -5.51 30.89 -18.27
CA LEU A 191 -4.89 30.84 -19.59
C LEU A 191 -5.69 31.68 -20.58
N GLY A 192 -4.99 32.53 -21.33
CA GLY A 192 -5.56 33.53 -22.25
C GLY A 192 -5.32 34.97 -21.81
N LEU A 193 -4.86 35.22 -20.58
CA LEU A 193 -4.39 36.55 -20.17
C LEU A 193 -3.05 36.89 -20.85
N ASN A 194 -2.94 38.13 -21.30
CA ASN A 194 -1.74 38.74 -21.84
C ASN A 194 -1.84 40.26 -21.66
N ASP A 195 -0.79 41.00 -22.00
CA ASP A 195 -0.73 42.45 -21.76
C ASP A 195 -1.89 43.19 -22.43
N ARG A 196 -2.20 42.82 -23.69
CA ARG A 196 -3.30 43.43 -24.46
C ARG A 196 -4.67 43.13 -23.84
N VAL A 197 -4.88 41.93 -23.34
CA VAL A 197 -6.14 41.49 -22.70
C VAL A 197 -6.33 42.23 -21.39
N VAL A 198 -5.27 42.32 -20.58
CA VAL A 198 -5.33 43.01 -19.29
C VAL A 198 -5.59 44.51 -19.46
N ASP A 199 -4.88 45.16 -20.38
CA ASP A 199 -5.08 46.57 -20.70
C ASP A 199 -6.50 46.84 -21.21
N ALA A 200 -7.00 45.99 -22.10
CA ALA A 200 -8.35 46.11 -22.66
C ALA A 200 -9.44 45.95 -21.58
N LEU A 201 -9.28 44.96 -20.70
CA LEU A 201 -10.24 44.68 -19.64
C LEU A 201 -10.24 45.74 -18.53
N THR A 202 -9.08 46.25 -18.13
CA THR A 202 -8.99 47.35 -17.15
C THR A 202 -9.56 48.67 -17.68
N ALA A 203 -9.59 48.86 -19.00
CA ALA A 203 -10.16 50.03 -19.65
C ALA A 203 -11.68 49.96 -19.87
N THR A 204 -12.28 48.76 -19.88
CA THR A 204 -13.68 48.54 -20.28
C THR A 204 -14.53 47.93 -19.17
N SER A 205 -14.19 46.71 -18.73
CA SER A 205 -15.06 45.87 -17.90
C SER A 205 -14.66 45.87 -16.42
N PHE A 206 -13.40 46.16 -16.12
CA PHE A 206 -12.83 46.16 -14.76
C PHE A 206 -12.23 47.54 -14.44
N THR A 207 -13.05 48.59 -14.56
CA THR A 207 -12.60 49.98 -14.37
C THR A 207 -12.45 50.38 -12.89
N GLU A 208 -13.16 49.68 -11.99
CA GLU A 208 -13.08 49.87 -10.55
C GLU A 208 -11.80 49.27 -9.97
N GLU A 209 -11.32 49.82 -8.85
CA GLU A 209 -10.07 49.40 -8.19
C GLU A 209 -10.08 47.91 -7.81
N SER A 210 -11.21 47.41 -7.29
CA SER A 210 -11.43 46.00 -6.98
C SER A 210 -11.27 45.10 -8.20
N GLY A 211 -11.84 45.51 -9.34
CA GLY A 211 -11.75 44.80 -10.61
C GLY A 211 -10.34 44.80 -11.20
N LYS A 212 -9.64 45.94 -11.16
CA LYS A 212 -8.24 46.04 -11.60
C LYS A 212 -7.33 45.15 -10.76
N ARG A 213 -7.50 45.20 -9.45
CA ARG A 213 -6.75 44.36 -8.50
C ARG A 213 -6.95 42.88 -8.81
N PHE A 214 -8.19 42.43 -8.98
CA PHE A 214 -8.50 41.05 -9.36
C PHE A 214 -7.78 40.62 -10.64
N LEU A 215 -7.82 41.45 -11.68
CA LEU A 215 -7.26 41.10 -12.97
C LEU A 215 -5.72 41.00 -12.95
N TYR A 216 -5.05 41.93 -12.27
CA TYR A 216 -3.59 41.84 -12.07
C TYR A 216 -3.21 40.68 -11.14
N ASP A 217 -4.03 40.35 -10.14
CA ASP A 217 -3.82 39.15 -9.32
C ASP A 217 -3.91 37.87 -10.17
N ALA A 218 -4.93 37.75 -11.02
CA ALA A 218 -5.08 36.64 -11.95
C ALA A 218 -3.93 36.56 -12.94
N TYR A 219 -3.42 37.71 -13.41
CA TYR A 219 -2.31 37.75 -14.37
C TYR A 219 -0.97 37.37 -13.74
N ARG A 220 -0.62 37.89 -12.56
CA ARG A 220 0.61 37.46 -11.87
C ARG A 220 0.62 35.96 -11.58
N ARG A 221 -0.55 35.37 -11.25
CA ARG A 221 -0.70 33.95 -10.97
C ARG A 221 -0.50 33.13 -12.24
N LEU A 222 -1.01 33.60 -13.38
CA LEU A 222 -0.70 32.98 -14.67
C LEU A 222 0.81 33.04 -14.96
N LEU A 223 1.45 34.19 -14.76
CA LEU A 223 2.89 34.34 -15.00
C LEU A 223 3.72 33.37 -14.14
N ASP A 224 3.37 33.22 -12.87
CA ASP A 224 4.04 32.27 -11.98
C ASP A 224 3.78 30.80 -12.39
N LEU A 225 2.50 30.39 -12.43
CA LEU A 225 2.12 29.01 -12.75
C LEU A 225 2.58 28.57 -14.13
N PHE A 226 2.50 29.44 -15.14
CA PHE A 226 2.99 29.13 -16.49
C PHE A 226 4.52 29.00 -16.49
N GLY A 227 5.23 29.83 -15.71
CA GLY A 227 6.68 29.81 -15.62
C GLY A 227 7.18 28.51 -15.01
N ASP A 228 6.59 28.12 -13.89
CA ASP A 228 6.90 26.87 -13.19
C ASP A 228 6.51 25.64 -14.02
N VAL A 229 5.25 25.53 -14.42
CA VAL A 229 4.72 24.32 -15.06
C VAL A 229 5.26 24.12 -16.48
N VAL A 230 5.29 25.19 -17.30
CA VAL A 230 5.58 25.06 -18.74
C VAL A 230 7.06 25.23 -19.03
N PHE A 231 7.73 26.16 -18.34
CA PHE A 231 9.15 26.45 -18.56
C PHE A 231 10.08 25.89 -17.49
N GLY A 232 9.58 25.38 -16.37
CA GLY A 232 10.40 24.83 -15.29
C GLY A 232 11.15 25.91 -14.50
N ILE A 233 10.64 27.14 -14.49
CA ILE A 233 11.21 28.26 -13.72
C ILE A 233 10.82 28.04 -12.25
N PRO A 234 11.77 27.93 -11.30
CA PRO A 234 11.42 27.65 -9.90
C PRO A 234 10.48 28.69 -9.30
N HIS A 235 9.39 28.24 -8.69
CA HIS A 235 8.41 29.09 -7.99
C HIS A 235 9.06 30.06 -6.96
N GLU A 236 10.13 29.63 -6.27
CA GLU A 236 10.85 30.48 -5.30
C GLU A 236 11.40 31.78 -5.91
N ASP A 237 11.68 31.82 -7.22
CA ASP A 237 12.14 33.04 -7.88
C ASP A 237 11.02 34.09 -8.02
N PHE A 238 9.77 33.65 -8.24
CA PHE A 238 8.58 34.50 -8.24
C PHE A 238 8.20 34.94 -6.82
N GLU A 239 8.24 34.01 -5.86
CA GLU A 239 7.99 34.31 -4.45
C GLU A 239 8.97 35.31 -3.85
N ARG A 240 10.26 35.25 -4.24
CA ARG A 240 11.26 36.23 -3.81
C ARG A 240 10.90 37.65 -4.25
N LYS A 241 10.35 37.81 -5.46
CA LYS A 241 9.88 39.12 -5.96
C LYS A 241 8.66 39.61 -5.18
N LEU A 242 7.70 38.73 -4.92
CA LEU A 242 6.51 39.04 -4.13
C LEU A 242 6.85 39.41 -2.68
N ARG A 243 7.71 38.63 -2.01
CA ARG A 243 8.18 38.89 -0.64
C ARG A 243 8.85 40.26 -0.52
N LYS A 244 9.75 40.57 -1.46
CA LYS A 244 10.41 41.89 -1.51
C LYS A 244 9.42 43.04 -1.69
N LEU A 245 8.37 42.84 -2.49
CA LEU A 245 7.31 43.85 -2.64
C LEU A 245 6.48 44.00 -1.36
N LYS A 246 6.12 42.90 -0.70
CA LYS A 246 5.42 42.92 0.59
C LYS A 246 6.22 43.66 1.67
N GLU A 247 7.52 43.38 1.77
CA GLU A 247 8.44 44.09 2.67
C GLU A 247 8.50 45.60 2.35
N LEU A 248 8.57 45.98 1.07
CA LEU A 248 8.58 47.38 0.64
C LEU A 248 7.28 48.12 1.02
N ARG A 249 6.16 47.39 1.12
CA ARG A 249 4.83 47.93 1.42
C ARG A 249 4.39 47.72 2.86
N ASN A 250 5.22 47.09 3.70
CA ASN A 250 4.83 46.64 5.05
C ASN A 250 3.54 45.79 5.05
N ALA A 251 3.28 45.07 3.96
CA ALA A 251 2.14 44.17 3.82
C ALA A 251 2.44 42.83 4.49
N GLN A 252 1.48 42.27 5.23
CA GLN A 252 1.63 40.95 5.86
C GLN A 252 1.08 39.84 4.96
N ASN A 253 0.00 40.13 4.24
CA ASN A 253 -0.68 39.18 3.36
C ASN A 253 -0.74 39.71 1.91
N ASP A 254 -0.90 38.80 0.95
CA ASP A 254 -1.04 39.15 -0.47
C ASP A 254 -2.29 40.01 -0.74
N VAL A 255 -3.31 39.88 0.11
CA VAL A 255 -4.56 40.66 0.00
C VAL A 255 -4.36 42.14 0.30
N ASP A 256 -3.29 42.50 1.02
CA ASP A 256 -2.97 43.87 1.40
C ASP A 256 -2.39 44.69 0.22
N LEU A 257 -2.04 44.02 -0.90
CA LEU A 257 -1.53 44.66 -2.11
C LEU A 257 -2.68 45.23 -2.97
N ASN A 258 -2.51 46.48 -3.43
CA ASN A 258 -3.45 47.17 -4.32
C ASN A 258 -3.16 46.85 -5.82
N ALA A 259 -3.97 47.40 -6.73
CA ALA A 259 -3.83 47.10 -8.16
C ALA A 259 -2.48 47.58 -8.76
N ASP A 260 -2.00 48.76 -8.37
CA ASP A 260 -0.74 49.34 -8.87
C ASP A 260 0.48 48.51 -8.43
N ASP A 261 0.44 47.98 -7.20
CA ASP A 261 1.47 47.09 -6.66
C ASP A 261 1.49 45.76 -7.43
N LEU A 262 0.32 45.18 -7.72
CA LEU A 262 0.20 43.94 -8.50
C LEU A 262 0.59 44.14 -9.98
N GLN A 263 0.28 45.29 -10.57
CA GLN A 263 0.74 45.64 -11.91
C GLN A 263 2.27 45.69 -11.96
N SER A 264 2.89 46.37 -10.99
CA SER A 264 4.36 46.44 -10.86
C SER A 264 4.99 45.06 -10.64
N LEU A 265 4.28 44.18 -9.92
CA LEU A 265 4.70 42.80 -9.71
C LEU A 265 4.65 41.97 -11.00
N CYS A 266 3.62 42.14 -11.84
CA CYS A 266 3.52 41.45 -13.13
C CYS A 266 4.72 41.78 -14.03
N GLU A 267 5.13 43.05 -14.10
CA GLU A 267 6.35 43.45 -14.83
C GLU A 267 7.60 42.82 -14.20
N SER A 268 7.68 42.83 -12.86
CA SER A 268 8.80 42.22 -12.13
C SER A 268 8.88 40.69 -12.32
N TYR A 269 7.76 40.02 -12.61
CA TYR A 269 7.69 38.60 -12.94
C TYR A 269 8.15 38.33 -14.36
N LYS A 270 7.89 39.23 -15.33
CA LYS A 270 8.47 39.12 -16.67
C LYS A 270 10.00 39.19 -16.64
N ASP A 271 10.58 40.00 -15.74
CA ASP A 271 12.04 40.00 -15.52
C ASP A 271 12.57 38.62 -15.06
N VAL A 272 11.75 37.83 -14.34
CA VAL A 272 12.13 36.47 -13.92
C VAL A 272 12.23 35.56 -15.14
N TYR A 273 11.31 35.68 -16.10
CA TYR A 273 11.40 34.96 -17.37
C TYR A 273 12.68 35.31 -18.12
N ASP A 274 12.99 36.61 -18.24
CA ASP A 274 14.20 37.07 -18.94
C ASP A 274 15.48 36.57 -18.24
N ALA A 275 15.49 36.53 -16.91
CA ALA A 275 16.61 35.98 -16.13
C ALA A 275 16.87 34.49 -16.37
N HIS A 276 15.87 33.75 -16.88
CA HIS A 276 15.95 32.33 -17.24
C HIS A 276 16.03 32.10 -18.75
N ASP A 277 16.35 33.15 -19.54
CA ASP A 277 16.38 33.12 -21.01
C ASP A 277 15.05 32.63 -21.63
N LYS A 278 13.92 33.00 -21.01
CA LYS A 278 12.56 32.72 -21.46
C LYS A 278 11.80 34.02 -21.69
N THR A 279 10.70 33.94 -22.42
CA THR A 279 9.76 35.05 -22.59
C THR A 279 8.35 34.51 -22.45
N PHE A 280 7.50 35.20 -21.70
CA PHE A 280 6.11 34.81 -21.54
C PHE A 280 5.36 34.95 -22.88
N PRO A 281 4.73 33.88 -23.40
CA PRO A 281 4.03 33.93 -24.68
C PRO A 281 2.77 34.80 -24.57
N GLN A 282 2.70 35.83 -25.41
CA GLN A 282 1.57 36.75 -25.45
C GLN A 282 0.38 36.21 -26.26
N ASP A 283 0.60 35.18 -27.08
CA ASP A 283 -0.44 34.55 -27.91
C ASP A 283 -1.18 33.45 -27.11
N PRO A 284 -2.49 33.59 -26.86
CA PRO A 284 -3.28 32.58 -26.14
C PRO A 284 -3.28 31.20 -26.79
N GLU A 285 -3.17 31.12 -28.12
CA GLU A 285 -3.07 29.83 -28.82
C GLU A 285 -1.77 29.12 -28.45
N GLU A 286 -0.66 29.86 -28.44
CA GLU A 286 0.64 29.34 -28.04
C GLU A 286 0.65 28.95 -26.56
N GLN A 287 0.06 29.76 -25.68
CA GLN A 287 -0.12 29.43 -24.27
C GLN A 287 -0.82 28.07 -24.11
N LEU A 288 -1.97 27.88 -24.77
CA LEU A 288 -2.78 26.66 -24.64
C LEU A 288 -2.01 25.43 -25.09
N MET A 289 -1.38 25.52 -26.27
CA MET A 289 -0.66 24.39 -26.85
C MET A 289 0.58 24.01 -26.03
N LEU A 290 1.33 24.99 -25.52
CA LEU A 290 2.48 24.75 -24.65
C LEU A 290 2.05 24.12 -23.32
N THR A 291 0.93 24.56 -22.74
CA THR A 291 0.40 23.98 -21.50
C THR A 291 -0.08 22.54 -21.69
N ILE A 292 -0.78 22.22 -22.80
CA ILE A 292 -1.16 20.83 -23.13
C ILE A 292 0.09 19.95 -23.25
N GLU A 293 1.14 20.46 -23.91
CA GLU A 293 2.42 19.77 -24.03
C GLU A 293 3.08 19.52 -22.66
N ALA A 294 3.06 20.51 -21.78
CA ALA A 294 3.60 20.41 -20.43
C ALA A 294 2.87 19.34 -19.60
N VAL A 295 1.53 19.28 -19.68
CA VAL A 295 0.74 18.26 -18.97
C VAL A 295 1.05 16.85 -19.48
N PHE A 296 1.25 16.64 -20.79
CA PHE A 296 1.66 15.32 -21.26
C PHE A 296 3.06 14.94 -20.79
N LYS A 297 3.99 15.90 -20.73
CA LYS A 297 5.36 15.66 -20.22
C LYS A 297 5.36 15.36 -18.72
N SER A 298 4.48 16.00 -17.95
CA SER A 298 4.44 15.86 -16.49
C SER A 298 4.14 14.44 -16.03
N TRP A 299 3.51 13.63 -16.88
CA TRP A 299 3.34 12.20 -16.65
C TRP A 299 4.65 11.48 -16.29
N ASN A 300 5.78 11.90 -16.86
CA ASN A 300 7.10 11.29 -16.65
C ASN A 300 8.02 12.10 -15.72
N ASN A 301 7.52 13.14 -15.06
CA ASN A 301 8.33 13.91 -14.11
C ASN A 301 8.78 13.06 -12.92
N PRO A 302 9.95 13.36 -12.30
CA PRO A 302 10.50 12.56 -11.21
C PRO A 302 9.51 12.30 -10.07
N ARG A 303 8.78 13.33 -9.61
CA ARG A 303 7.76 13.20 -8.55
C ARG A 303 6.61 12.25 -8.92
N ALA A 304 6.11 12.32 -10.16
CA ALA A 304 5.03 11.46 -10.62
C ALA A 304 5.48 10.00 -10.76
N ARG A 305 6.75 9.77 -11.13
CA ARG A 305 7.36 8.44 -11.16
C ARG A 305 7.51 7.86 -9.75
N VAL A 306 8.11 8.62 -8.84
CA VAL A 306 8.28 8.22 -7.43
C VAL A 306 6.92 7.92 -6.81
N TYR A 307 5.90 8.75 -7.05
CA TYR A 307 4.56 8.49 -6.52
C TYR A 307 3.98 7.17 -7.03
N ARG A 308 4.08 6.88 -8.33
CA ARG A 308 3.60 5.60 -8.90
C ARG A 308 4.41 4.40 -8.38
N GLU A 309 5.71 4.57 -8.14
CA GLU A 309 6.58 3.56 -7.55
C GLU A 309 6.16 3.27 -6.10
N VAL A 310 6.03 4.31 -5.26
CA VAL A 310 5.61 4.20 -3.85
C VAL A 310 4.20 3.63 -3.71
N THR A 311 3.26 4.05 -4.56
CA THR A 311 1.88 3.54 -4.55
C THR A 311 1.72 2.22 -5.30
N LYS A 312 2.79 1.66 -5.87
CA LYS A 312 2.79 0.42 -6.67
C LYS A 312 1.75 0.46 -7.82
N THR A 313 1.52 1.64 -8.40
CA THR A 313 0.55 1.87 -9.47
C THR A 313 1.17 1.51 -10.83
N THR A 314 0.74 0.39 -11.42
CA THR A 314 1.24 -0.12 -12.70
C THR A 314 0.15 -0.17 -13.78
N GLY A 315 0.54 -0.30 -15.05
CA GLY A 315 -0.41 -0.50 -16.16
C GLY A 315 -1.13 0.76 -16.70
N LEU A 316 -0.84 1.95 -16.17
CA LEU A 316 -1.42 3.20 -16.67
C LEU A 316 -0.73 3.69 -17.95
N ALA A 317 -1.52 4.05 -18.96
CA ALA A 317 -1.04 4.45 -20.28
C ALA A 317 -0.57 5.92 -20.37
N GLY A 318 -1.07 6.81 -19.51
CA GLY A 318 -0.81 8.24 -19.58
C GLY A 318 -1.78 9.04 -18.69
N THR A 319 -1.85 10.35 -18.92
CA THR A 319 -2.78 11.28 -18.28
C THR A 319 -3.70 11.94 -19.31
N ALA A 320 -4.94 12.24 -18.95
CA ALA A 320 -5.83 13.09 -19.75
C ALA A 320 -5.56 14.57 -19.47
N VAL A 321 -5.99 15.44 -20.39
CA VAL A 321 -5.93 16.90 -20.23
C VAL A 321 -7.34 17.45 -20.27
N ASN A 322 -7.77 18.15 -19.22
CA ASN A 322 -9.09 18.77 -19.12
C ASN A 322 -8.92 20.27 -19.34
N ILE A 323 -9.54 20.79 -20.39
CA ILE A 323 -9.60 22.20 -20.74
C ILE A 323 -10.99 22.69 -20.32
N GLN A 324 -11.07 23.67 -19.43
CA GLN A 324 -12.33 24.08 -18.83
C GLN A 324 -12.42 25.60 -18.72
N ALA A 325 -13.59 26.17 -18.97
CA ALA A 325 -13.84 27.60 -18.76
C ALA A 325 -13.56 28.01 -17.31
N MET A 326 -12.89 29.15 -17.13
CA MET A 326 -12.60 29.69 -15.81
C MET A 326 -13.87 30.23 -15.13
N VAL A 327 -13.94 29.98 -13.83
CA VAL A 327 -14.87 30.58 -12.87
C VAL A 327 -14.04 31.09 -11.70
N TYR A 328 -14.41 32.26 -11.16
CA TYR A 328 -13.60 33.03 -10.23
C TYR A 328 -14.24 33.14 -8.85
N GLY A 329 -13.60 32.52 -7.86
CA GLY A 329 -13.93 32.74 -6.44
C GLY A 329 -13.33 34.01 -5.84
N ASN A 330 -12.50 34.74 -6.61
CA ASN A 330 -11.83 35.98 -6.21
C ASN A 330 -12.28 37.22 -6.98
N LEU A 331 -13.42 37.14 -7.70
CA LEU A 331 -13.93 38.24 -8.52
C LEU A 331 -14.36 39.45 -7.68
N ASN A 332 -15.09 39.21 -6.59
CA ASN A 332 -15.64 40.22 -5.70
C ASN A 332 -15.99 39.61 -4.33
N ASP A 333 -16.49 40.41 -3.39
CA ASP A 333 -16.88 39.95 -2.04
C ASP A 333 -18.08 39.00 -2.04
N LYS A 334 -18.75 38.80 -3.18
CA LYS A 334 -19.81 37.79 -3.39
C LYS A 334 -19.28 36.54 -4.08
N SER A 335 -17.96 36.33 -4.01
CA SER A 335 -17.30 35.18 -4.61
C SER A 335 -16.47 34.44 -3.56
N LEU A 336 -16.39 33.12 -3.70
CA LEU A 336 -15.59 32.25 -2.84
C LEU A 336 -15.17 30.99 -3.58
N SER A 337 -14.16 30.31 -3.04
CA SER A 337 -13.81 28.94 -3.43
C SER A 337 -13.82 28.04 -2.21
N GLY A 338 -14.18 26.77 -2.38
CA GLY A 338 -14.22 25.82 -1.28
C GLY A 338 -14.07 24.37 -1.71
N VAL A 339 -13.79 23.53 -0.72
CA VAL A 339 -13.67 22.08 -0.86
C VAL A 339 -14.50 21.42 0.24
N CYS A 340 -15.34 20.46 -0.13
CA CYS A 340 -16.22 19.78 0.81
C CYS A 340 -16.29 18.29 0.57
N PHE A 341 -16.67 17.57 1.61
CA PHE A 341 -17.03 16.17 1.57
C PHE A 341 -18.52 16.05 1.90
N THR A 342 -19.23 15.15 1.23
CA THR A 342 -20.66 14.92 1.50
C THR A 342 -20.89 14.40 2.92
N ARG A 343 -19.87 13.75 3.50
CA ARG A 343 -19.81 13.27 4.89
C ARG A 343 -18.44 13.53 5.48
N SER A 344 -18.33 13.56 6.80
CA SER A 344 -17.03 13.72 7.47
C SER A 344 -16.04 12.62 7.06
N PRO A 345 -14.88 12.96 6.46
CA PRO A 345 -13.90 11.97 6.04
C PRO A 345 -13.12 11.36 7.22
N ALA A 346 -13.22 11.97 8.42
CA ALA A 346 -12.53 11.55 9.63
C ALA A 346 -13.40 10.65 10.51
N THR A 347 -14.67 11.02 10.72
CA THR A 347 -15.62 10.31 11.60
C THR A 347 -16.67 9.51 10.86
N GLY A 348 -16.98 9.88 9.60
CA GLY A 348 -18.07 9.30 8.81
C GLY A 348 -19.46 9.86 9.12
N ASP A 349 -19.55 10.94 9.90
CA ASP A 349 -20.82 11.60 10.21
C ASP A 349 -21.51 12.13 8.94
N ASP A 350 -22.83 11.98 8.91
CA ASP A 350 -23.72 12.35 7.79
C ASP A 350 -24.01 13.85 7.79
N THR A 351 -22.94 14.63 7.64
CA THR A 351 -22.95 16.09 7.56
C THR A 351 -21.93 16.52 6.53
N ILE A 352 -22.28 17.50 5.70
CA ILE A 352 -21.32 18.12 4.79
C ILE A 352 -20.18 18.71 5.61
N TYR A 353 -18.96 18.33 5.26
CA TYR A 353 -17.77 18.69 6.01
C TYR A 353 -16.76 19.33 5.08
N GLY A 354 -16.26 20.51 5.40
CA GLY A 354 -15.25 21.14 4.56
C GLY A 354 -14.99 22.60 4.88
N GLU A 355 -14.21 23.21 4.01
CA GLU A 355 -13.57 24.50 4.23
C GLU A 355 -13.73 25.39 3.00
N TRP A 356 -13.79 26.70 3.20
CA TRP A 356 -13.90 27.68 2.13
C TRP A 356 -13.18 28.99 2.47
N LEU A 357 -12.93 29.81 1.44
CA LEU A 357 -12.33 31.13 1.58
C LEU A 357 -13.06 32.14 0.68
N GLN A 358 -13.39 33.30 1.26
CA GLN A 358 -13.95 34.43 0.54
C GLN A 358 -12.87 35.12 -0.31
N SER A 359 -13.27 35.57 -1.50
CA SER A 359 -12.44 36.33 -2.44
C SER A 359 -11.10 35.63 -2.72
N SER A 360 -11.14 34.31 -3.00
CA SER A 360 -9.96 33.47 -3.20
C SER A 360 -10.12 32.48 -4.35
N GLN A 361 -9.00 31.97 -4.87
CA GLN A 361 -8.99 30.83 -5.78
C GLN A 361 -8.87 29.52 -5.00
N GLY A 362 -9.18 28.39 -5.67
CA GLY A 362 -9.10 27.06 -5.05
C GLY A 362 -7.69 26.70 -4.56
N GLU A 363 -6.65 27.25 -5.20
CA GLU A 363 -5.26 27.09 -4.77
C GLU A 363 -5.02 27.63 -3.35
N ASP A 364 -5.60 28.80 -3.03
CA ASP A 364 -5.42 29.44 -1.72
C ASP A 364 -6.02 28.60 -0.58
N VAL A 365 -7.09 27.83 -0.87
CA VAL A 365 -7.73 26.91 0.07
C VAL A 365 -6.81 25.72 0.36
N VAL A 366 -6.18 25.14 -0.68
CA VAL A 366 -5.33 23.95 -0.55
C VAL A 366 -3.95 24.29 0.03
N ALA A 367 -3.39 25.44 -0.34
CA ALA A 367 -2.09 25.91 0.14
C ALA A 367 -2.12 26.28 1.62
N GLY A 368 -3.27 26.70 2.16
CA GLY A 368 -3.40 27.03 3.58
C GLY A 368 -2.64 28.31 4.00
N ILE A 369 -2.34 29.19 3.04
CA ILE A 369 -1.73 30.51 3.26
C ILE A 369 -2.67 31.37 4.12
N ARG A 370 -3.98 31.26 3.87
CA ARG A 370 -5.05 31.85 4.70
C ARG A 370 -5.73 30.73 5.48
N THR A 371 -6.15 31.03 6.72
CA THR A 371 -6.97 30.09 7.49
C THR A 371 -8.36 30.01 6.83
N PRO A 372 -8.79 28.84 6.35
CA PRO A 372 -10.13 28.66 5.80
C PRO A 372 -11.23 28.73 6.88
N GLU A 373 -12.41 29.15 6.47
CA GLU A 373 -13.63 29.12 7.29
C GLU A 373 -14.38 27.79 7.09
N GLN A 374 -15.21 27.40 8.06
CA GLN A 374 -16.01 26.17 7.98
C GLN A 374 -17.24 26.37 7.09
N ILE A 375 -17.68 25.33 6.39
CA ILE A 375 -18.82 25.41 5.43
C ILE A 375 -20.12 25.90 6.09
N GLU A 376 -20.37 25.55 7.35
CA GLU A 376 -21.55 26.00 8.07
C GLU A 376 -21.61 27.53 8.21
N ASP A 377 -20.45 28.18 8.17
CA ASP A 377 -20.35 29.63 8.31
C ASP A 377 -20.68 30.39 7.02
N MET A 378 -20.78 29.73 5.86
CA MET A 378 -21.13 30.37 4.58
C MET A 378 -22.39 31.26 4.69
N ALA A 379 -23.42 30.79 5.41
CA ALA A 379 -24.65 31.54 5.62
C ALA A 379 -24.42 32.85 6.41
N LYS A 380 -23.46 32.89 7.34
CA LYS A 380 -23.12 34.08 8.14
C LYS A 380 -22.50 35.18 7.29
N PHE A 381 -21.83 34.81 6.19
CA PHE A 381 -21.15 35.72 5.27
C PHE A 381 -21.97 36.07 4.02
N GLY A 382 -23.27 35.76 4.02
CA GLY A 382 -24.19 36.14 2.93
C GLY A 382 -24.29 35.12 1.78
N PHE A 383 -23.72 33.92 1.94
CA PHE A 383 -23.74 32.84 0.94
C PHE A 383 -24.79 31.75 1.28
N GLY A 384 -25.92 32.12 1.86
CA GLY A 384 -26.98 31.18 2.27
C GLY A 384 -27.55 30.36 1.11
N ASP A 385 -27.94 31.04 0.02
CA ASP A 385 -28.52 30.38 -1.17
C ASP A 385 -27.51 29.42 -1.83
N ALA A 386 -26.24 29.83 -1.92
CA ALA A 386 -25.17 28.99 -2.47
C ALA A 386 -24.89 27.76 -1.60
N LEU A 387 -25.02 27.87 -0.27
CA LEU A 387 -24.91 26.74 0.65
C LEU A 387 -26.07 25.74 0.48
N GLU A 388 -27.29 26.22 0.22
CA GLU A 388 -28.44 25.35 -0.08
C GLU A 388 -28.27 24.63 -1.42
N GLU A 389 -27.88 25.35 -2.49
CA GLU A 389 -27.57 24.73 -3.78
C GLU A 389 -26.43 23.69 -3.66
N LEU A 390 -25.42 23.96 -2.83
CA LEU A 390 -24.31 23.03 -2.59
C LEU A 390 -24.77 21.77 -1.86
N LYS A 391 -25.66 21.89 -0.88
CA LYS A 391 -26.26 20.75 -0.18
C LYS A 391 -27.03 19.84 -1.14
N GLU A 392 -27.85 20.44 -2.01
CA GLU A 392 -28.59 19.69 -3.02
C GLU A 392 -27.66 18.99 -4.01
N ALA A 393 -26.60 19.67 -4.48
CA ALA A 393 -25.60 19.07 -5.36
C ALA A 393 -24.89 17.89 -4.69
N CYS A 394 -24.49 18.03 -3.43
CA CYS A 394 -23.87 16.97 -2.63
C CYS A 394 -24.79 15.73 -2.49
N ASP A 395 -26.08 15.94 -2.24
CA ASP A 395 -27.07 14.86 -2.17
C ASP A 395 -27.24 14.13 -3.50
N VAL A 396 -27.28 14.87 -4.61
CA VAL A 396 -27.38 14.29 -5.97
C VAL A 396 -26.14 13.45 -6.26
N LEU A 397 -24.96 13.98 -5.94
CA LEU A 397 -23.69 13.28 -6.13
C LEU A 397 -23.61 12.00 -5.30
N GLU A 398 -23.93 12.06 -4.00
CA GLU A 398 -23.86 10.89 -3.13
C GLU A 398 -24.84 9.79 -3.57
N LYS A 399 -26.06 10.14 -4.01
CA LYS A 399 -27.03 9.17 -4.54
C LYS A 399 -26.61 8.58 -5.88
N ALA A 400 -26.08 9.40 -6.79
CA ALA A 400 -25.66 8.95 -8.12
C ALA A 400 -24.44 8.03 -8.08
N TYR A 401 -23.42 8.40 -7.29
CA TYR A 401 -22.21 7.61 -7.13
C TYR A 401 -22.33 6.53 -6.04
N LYS A 402 -23.42 6.57 -5.25
CA LYS A 402 -23.69 5.70 -4.10
C LYS A 402 -22.55 5.72 -3.09
N ASN A 403 -21.83 6.83 -2.94
CA ASN A 403 -20.61 6.88 -2.13
C ASN A 403 -20.39 8.30 -1.61
N MET A 404 -19.64 8.42 -0.51
CA MET A 404 -19.19 9.73 -0.03
C MET A 404 -18.27 10.36 -1.07
N MET A 405 -18.56 11.62 -1.41
CA MET A 405 -17.88 12.37 -2.46
C MET A 405 -17.07 13.51 -1.86
N ASP A 406 -15.89 13.73 -2.44
CA ASP A 406 -15.03 14.91 -2.28
C ASP A 406 -15.32 15.84 -3.47
N VAL A 407 -15.75 17.06 -3.18
CA VAL A 407 -16.33 18.03 -4.11
C VAL A 407 -15.59 19.36 -4.00
N GLU A 408 -15.04 19.82 -5.11
CA GLU A 408 -14.45 21.16 -5.24
C GLU A 408 -15.48 22.09 -5.90
N PHE A 409 -15.70 23.26 -5.32
CA PHE A 409 -16.71 24.21 -5.81
C PHE A 409 -16.20 25.66 -5.75
N THR A 410 -16.80 26.49 -6.59
CA THR A 410 -16.58 27.94 -6.61
C THR A 410 -17.93 28.63 -6.73
N VAL A 411 -18.10 29.71 -5.98
CA VAL A 411 -19.21 30.64 -6.15
C VAL A 411 -18.66 31.88 -6.82
N GLU A 412 -19.15 32.21 -8.00
CA GLU A 412 -18.83 33.44 -8.72
C GLU A 412 -20.07 34.32 -8.70
N ASP A 413 -19.98 35.49 -8.06
CA ASP A 413 -21.09 36.44 -7.91
C ASP A 413 -22.42 35.79 -7.48
N ASN A 414 -22.39 35.04 -6.38
CA ASN A 414 -23.50 34.23 -5.83
C ASN A 414 -23.97 33.04 -6.67
N VAL A 415 -23.33 32.71 -7.80
CA VAL A 415 -23.67 31.53 -8.61
C VAL A 415 -22.74 30.38 -8.28
N LEU A 416 -23.28 29.26 -7.80
CA LEU A 416 -22.51 28.04 -7.51
C LEU A 416 -22.13 27.29 -8.79
N TYR A 417 -20.86 26.88 -8.84
CA TYR A 417 -20.31 25.96 -9.83
C TYR A 417 -19.57 24.81 -9.15
N ILE A 418 -19.81 23.59 -9.62
CA ILE A 418 -19.07 22.39 -9.19
C ILE A 418 -17.93 22.14 -10.17
N LEU A 419 -16.70 22.18 -9.67
CA LEU A 419 -15.48 22.08 -10.49
C LEU A 419 -14.98 20.64 -10.61
N GLN A 420 -15.14 19.84 -9.56
CA GLN A 420 -14.65 18.48 -9.51
C GLN A 420 -15.44 17.67 -8.50
N CYS A 421 -15.69 16.40 -8.80
CA CYS A 421 -16.08 15.42 -7.80
C CYS A 421 -15.24 14.15 -7.94
N ARG A 422 -14.97 13.50 -6.81
CA ARG A 422 -14.37 12.16 -6.77
C ARG A 422 -14.83 11.42 -5.53
N VAL A 423 -14.62 10.10 -5.50
CA VAL A 423 -14.83 9.33 -4.27
C VAL A 423 -13.87 9.86 -3.21
N GLY A 424 -14.42 10.32 -2.09
CA GLY A 424 -13.62 10.97 -1.05
C GLY A 424 -12.74 9.97 -0.30
N LYS A 425 -11.46 10.31 -0.11
CA LYS A 425 -10.57 9.55 0.78
C LYS A 425 -11.03 9.71 2.22
N ARG A 426 -10.93 8.65 2.99
CA ARG A 426 -11.51 8.56 4.33
C ARG A 426 -10.68 7.64 5.22
N THR A 427 -10.89 7.78 6.52
CA THR A 427 -10.27 6.95 7.54
C THR A 427 -11.00 5.61 7.66
N GLY A 428 -10.40 4.64 8.34
CA GLY A 428 -11.03 3.34 8.59
C GLY A 428 -12.35 3.44 9.36
N ILE A 429 -12.39 4.31 10.38
CA ILE A 429 -13.60 4.59 11.17
C ILE A 429 -14.69 5.20 10.27
N ALA A 430 -14.34 6.21 9.47
CA ALA A 430 -15.27 6.82 8.54
C ALA A 430 -15.74 5.84 7.47
N ALA A 431 -14.87 4.99 6.93
CA ALA A 431 -15.24 3.99 5.94
C ALA A 431 -16.30 3.01 6.46
N LEU A 432 -16.10 2.48 7.68
CA LEU A 432 -17.06 1.60 8.34
C LEU A 432 -18.40 2.30 8.55
N LYS A 433 -18.38 3.50 9.16
CA LYS A 433 -19.61 4.24 9.43
C LYS A 433 -20.38 4.62 8.16
N ILE A 434 -19.68 5.08 7.13
CA ILE A 434 -20.30 5.43 5.85
C ILE A 434 -20.90 4.17 5.21
N ALA A 435 -20.17 3.05 5.22
CA ALA A 435 -20.68 1.79 4.69
C ALA A 435 -21.94 1.33 5.44
N THR A 436 -21.95 1.40 6.78
CA THR A 436 -23.10 1.00 7.59
C THR A 436 -24.30 1.92 7.37
N ASP A 437 -24.08 3.23 7.33
CA ASP A 437 -25.15 4.20 7.12
C ASP A 437 -25.77 4.07 5.71
N LEU A 438 -24.94 3.87 4.68
CA LEU A 438 -25.43 3.69 3.30
C LEU A 438 -26.26 2.41 3.11
N VAL A 439 -25.99 1.36 3.89
CA VAL A 439 -26.78 0.11 3.91
C VAL A 439 -28.05 0.29 4.75
N GLU A 440 -27.90 0.64 6.02
CA GLU A 440 -29.00 0.55 7.00
C GLU A 440 -29.92 1.77 7.01
N LYS A 441 -29.36 2.98 6.88
CA LYS A 441 -30.15 4.22 6.95
C LYS A 441 -30.67 4.63 5.58
N ASN A 442 -29.81 4.61 4.57
CA ASN A 442 -30.14 5.13 3.25
C ASN A 442 -30.64 4.06 2.27
N ASN A 443 -30.38 2.78 2.53
CA ASN A 443 -30.70 1.65 1.64
C ASN A 443 -30.22 1.90 0.18
N LEU A 444 -29.04 2.52 0.03
CA LEU A 444 -28.46 2.88 -1.27
C LEU A 444 -27.62 1.74 -1.86
N ILE A 445 -27.06 0.90 -0.98
CA ILE A 445 -26.17 -0.22 -1.31
C ILE A 445 -26.55 -1.47 -0.51
N SER A 446 -26.20 -2.64 -1.05
CA SER A 446 -26.34 -3.90 -0.33
C SER A 446 -25.18 -4.12 0.66
N PRO A 447 -25.36 -4.96 1.71
CA PRO A 447 -24.23 -5.40 2.55
C PRO A 447 -23.09 -6.02 1.73
N ARG A 448 -23.44 -6.76 0.67
CA ARG A 448 -22.47 -7.34 -0.27
C ARG A 448 -21.66 -6.28 -1.01
N ASP A 449 -22.30 -5.20 -1.48
CA ASP A 449 -21.60 -4.07 -2.10
C ASP A 449 -20.70 -3.33 -1.10
N ALA A 450 -21.17 -3.15 0.14
CA ALA A 450 -20.40 -2.53 1.22
C ALA A 450 -19.07 -3.26 1.44
N VAL A 451 -19.12 -4.60 1.54
CA VAL A 451 -17.92 -5.45 1.67
C VAL A 451 -17.02 -5.36 0.43
N ALA A 452 -17.60 -5.44 -0.77
CA ALA A 452 -16.84 -5.44 -2.01
C ALA A 452 -16.11 -4.13 -2.31
N LYS A 453 -16.73 -2.97 -2.02
CA LYS A 453 -16.33 -1.68 -2.64
C LYS A 453 -15.99 -0.56 -1.67
N TYR A 454 -16.41 -0.61 -0.41
CA TYR A 454 -16.36 0.57 0.49
C TYR A 454 -15.27 0.48 1.56
N VAL A 455 -15.03 -0.73 2.08
CA VAL A 455 -14.01 -0.97 3.11
C VAL A 455 -12.89 -1.80 2.52
N ASN A 456 -11.65 -1.34 2.72
CA ASN A 456 -10.44 -2.05 2.31
C ASN A 456 -9.73 -2.62 3.54
N VAL A 457 -8.75 -3.49 3.34
CA VAL A 457 -8.01 -4.11 4.45
C VAL A 457 -7.27 -3.06 5.26
N GLU A 458 -6.72 -2.04 4.61
CA GLU A 458 -6.02 -0.93 5.24
C GLU A 458 -6.97 -0.10 6.14
N HIS A 459 -8.26 -0.03 5.82
CA HIS A 459 -9.26 0.62 6.67
C HIS A 459 -9.48 -0.17 7.96
N ILE A 460 -9.52 -1.50 7.89
CA ILE A 460 -9.63 -2.35 9.08
C ILE A 460 -8.36 -2.24 9.93
N GLU A 461 -7.19 -2.24 9.30
CA GLU A 461 -5.89 -2.06 9.97
C GLU A 461 -5.83 -0.73 10.75
N GLN A 462 -6.33 0.37 10.17
CA GLN A 462 -6.43 1.67 10.85
C GLN A 462 -7.28 1.64 12.13
N VAL A 463 -8.34 0.83 12.16
CA VAL A 463 -9.25 0.76 13.31
C VAL A 463 -8.67 -0.10 14.44
N ILE A 464 -7.81 -1.07 14.11
CA ILE A 464 -7.14 -1.92 15.09
C ILE A 464 -5.79 -1.37 15.55
N HIS A 465 -5.29 -0.31 14.90
CA HIS A 465 -4.00 0.29 15.24
C HIS A 465 -3.96 0.84 16.66
N PRO A 466 -2.78 0.83 17.30
CA PRO A 466 -2.66 1.21 18.69
C PRO A 466 -3.06 2.67 18.95
N THR A 467 -3.89 2.88 19.97
CA THR A 467 -4.10 4.19 20.56
C THR A 467 -3.06 4.44 21.64
N PHE A 468 -2.89 5.69 22.03
CA PHE A 468 -2.07 6.05 23.18
C PHE A 468 -2.64 5.48 24.50
N ARG A 469 -1.79 4.83 25.30
CA ARG A 469 -2.19 4.32 26.64
C ARG A 469 -2.31 5.49 27.62
N ARG A 470 -3.48 6.12 27.64
CA ARG A 470 -3.71 7.29 28.50
C ARG A 470 -3.87 6.85 29.96
N PRO A 471 -3.29 7.56 30.94
CA PRO A 471 -3.53 7.29 32.35
C PRO A 471 -5.00 7.54 32.71
N THR A 472 -5.71 6.47 33.10
CA THR A 472 -7.09 6.56 33.62
C THR A 472 -7.09 6.94 35.09
N PHE A 473 -8.05 7.77 35.48
CA PHE A 473 -8.29 8.24 36.85
C PHE A 473 -8.36 7.06 37.85
N THR A 474 -7.30 6.80 38.60
CA THR A 474 -7.36 5.85 39.72
C THR A 474 -7.99 6.54 40.92
N SER A 475 -9.10 5.99 41.41
CA SER A 475 -9.89 6.49 42.53
C SER A 475 -9.18 6.46 43.91
N LEU A 476 -7.87 6.36 43.96
CA LEU A 476 -7.06 6.30 45.18
C LEU A 476 -5.81 7.19 45.04
N GLY A 477 -5.98 8.48 45.33
CA GLY A 477 -4.91 9.34 45.83
C GLY A 477 -4.10 10.17 44.83
N GLY A 478 -4.64 11.33 44.44
CA GLY A 478 -3.92 12.61 44.33
C GLY A 478 -2.81 12.76 43.28
N GLY A 479 -3.19 13.11 42.05
CA GLY A 479 -2.30 13.64 41.01
C GLY A 479 -2.77 13.22 39.61
N ILE A 480 -3.14 14.17 38.75
CA ILE A 480 -3.36 13.89 37.33
C ILE A 480 -1.95 13.84 36.72
N ASP A 481 -1.44 12.66 36.38
CA ASP A 481 -0.33 12.56 35.43
C ASP A 481 -0.87 12.93 34.03
N SER A 482 -1.18 14.20 33.83
CA SER A 482 -1.58 14.72 32.53
C SER A 482 -0.34 14.77 31.68
N TRP A 483 -0.37 14.11 30.53
CA TRP A 483 0.69 14.25 29.54
C TRP A 483 0.92 15.72 29.21
N ASN A 484 2.19 16.10 29.04
CA ASN A 484 2.55 17.44 28.60
C ASN A 484 2.17 17.61 27.12
N VAL A 485 0.97 18.11 26.88
CA VAL A 485 0.50 18.51 25.55
C VAL A 485 1.18 19.83 25.23
N LEU A 486 2.06 19.83 24.23
CA LEU A 486 2.85 20.98 23.82
C LEU A 486 2.04 21.97 22.99
N ALA A 487 1.09 21.44 22.21
CA ALA A 487 0.21 22.22 21.35
C ALA A 487 -0.98 21.38 20.87
N GLU A 488 -2.01 22.07 20.38
CA GLU A 488 -3.13 21.48 19.66
C GLU A 488 -3.18 22.02 18.22
N GLY A 489 -3.53 21.15 17.28
CA GLY A 489 -3.79 21.47 15.89
C GLY A 489 -5.05 20.76 15.40
N LEU A 490 -5.27 20.79 14.09
CA LEU A 490 -6.39 20.11 13.44
C LEU A 490 -6.10 18.60 13.38
N ALA A 491 -7.07 17.80 13.82
CA ALA A 491 -7.05 16.33 13.77
C ALA A 491 -7.21 15.81 12.33
N ALA A 492 -6.20 16.06 11.48
CA ALA A 492 -6.25 15.87 10.04
C ALA A 492 -6.36 14.41 9.61
N SER A 493 -5.68 13.51 10.32
CA SER A 493 -5.76 12.06 10.09
C SER A 493 -5.58 11.31 11.40
N PRO A 494 -6.50 10.41 11.77
CA PRO A 494 -6.53 9.75 13.07
C PRO A 494 -5.37 8.76 13.27
N GLY A 495 -5.19 8.37 14.53
CA GLY A 495 -4.16 7.45 14.99
C GLY A 495 -3.10 8.13 15.86
N CYS A 496 -2.21 7.33 16.45
CA CYS A 496 -1.18 7.77 17.36
C CYS A 496 0.20 7.36 16.84
N ALA A 497 1.16 8.28 16.82
CA ALA A 497 2.53 8.00 16.41
C ALA A 497 3.54 8.64 17.38
N SER A 498 4.61 7.90 17.68
CA SER A 498 5.76 8.38 18.46
C SER A 498 7.03 8.16 17.63
N GLY A 499 7.88 9.17 17.49
CA GLY A 499 9.10 9.06 16.72
C GLY A 499 10.03 10.27 16.84
N ARG A 500 11.19 10.18 16.20
CA ARG A 500 12.19 11.23 16.16
C ARG A 500 11.87 12.28 15.11
N ILE A 501 12.10 13.55 15.41
CA ILE A 501 11.80 14.67 14.51
C ILE A 501 12.74 14.69 13.30
N ALA A 502 12.15 14.83 12.10
CA ALA A 502 12.84 15.20 10.88
C ALA A 502 12.18 16.44 10.25
N PHE A 503 12.97 17.42 9.82
CA PHE A 503 12.48 18.68 9.21
C PHE A 503 12.45 18.67 7.68
N THR A 504 13.06 17.66 7.06
CA THR A 504 13.14 17.51 5.60
C THR A 504 12.78 16.11 5.17
N SER A 505 12.23 15.98 3.96
CA SER A 505 11.91 14.69 3.34
C SER A 505 13.14 13.77 3.22
N ALA A 506 14.29 14.33 2.85
CA ALA A 506 15.56 13.60 2.76
C ALA A 506 16.01 13.04 4.11
N ASP A 507 15.88 13.82 5.18
CA ASP A 507 16.24 13.38 6.53
C ASP A 507 15.35 12.25 7.03
N ALA A 508 14.04 12.36 6.78
CA ALA A 508 13.11 11.30 7.14
C ALA A 508 13.44 9.96 6.46
N ILE A 509 13.75 9.99 5.16
CA ILE A 509 14.18 8.80 4.41
C ILE A 509 15.49 8.23 4.98
N LYS A 510 16.46 9.10 5.29
CA LYS A 510 17.77 8.68 5.85
C LYS A 510 17.57 8.01 7.21
N MET A 511 16.83 8.63 8.11
CA MET A 511 16.55 8.13 9.47
C MET A 511 15.78 6.81 9.45
N HIS A 512 14.77 6.70 8.60
CA HIS A 512 14.00 5.45 8.42
C HIS A 512 14.88 4.29 7.94
N LYS A 513 15.80 4.54 7.00
CA LYS A 513 16.77 3.52 6.53
C LYS A 513 17.69 3.00 7.64
N PHE A 514 17.92 3.78 8.69
CA PHE A 514 18.64 3.33 9.90
C PHE A 514 17.73 2.65 10.93
N GLY A 515 16.48 2.33 10.59
CA GLY A 515 15.52 1.65 11.46
C GLY A 515 14.90 2.55 12.53
N GLN A 516 15.00 3.88 12.39
CA GLN A 516 14.40 4.81 13.36
C GLN A 516 12.94 5.13 12.99
N LYS A 517 12.08 5.23 14.00
CA LYS A 517 10.73 5.81 13.86
C LYS A 517 10.85 7.32 13.71
N VAL A 518 10.16 7.90 12.73
CA VAL A 518 10.31 9.32 12.37
C VAL A 518 8.96 10.05 12.41
N ILE A 519 8.93 11.29 12.91
CA ILE A 519 7.84 12.24 12.71
C ILE A 519 8.34 13.35 11.79
N LEU A 520 7.68 13.54 10.64
CA LEU A 520 8.02 14.61 9.71
C LEU A 520 7.33 15.91 10.14
N VAL A 521 8.12 16.92 10.47
CA VAL A 521 7.65 18.22 10.94
C VAL A 521 7.96 19.28 9.88
N ARG A 522 6.93 19.96 9.37
CA ARG A 522 7.04 20.93 8.27
C ARG A 522 6.23 22.19 8.55
N GLU A 523 6.54 23.31 7.88
CA GLU A 523 5.61 24.44 7.86
C GLU A 523 4.34 24.04 7.10
N GLU A 524 4.54 23.54 5.90
CA GLU A 524 3.57 22.90 5.02
C GLU A 524 4.25 21.77 4.24
N THR A 525 3.48 20.80 3.76
CA THR A 525 4.01 19.73 2.89
C THR A 525 3.67 20.02 1.44
N SER A 526 4.59 19.69 0.54
CA SER A 526 4.39 19.75 -0.90
C SER A 526 4.47 18.37 -1.55
N ALA A 527 4.26 18.32 -2.87
CA ALA A 527 4.42 17.10 -3.64
C ALA A 527 5.84 16.52 -3.61
N GLU A 528 6.86 17.33 -3.29
CA GLU A 528 8.26 16.89 -3.17
C GLU A 528 8.52 16.11 -1.88
N ASP A 529 7.66 16.28 -0.88
CA ASP A 529 7.81 15.66 0.45
C ASP A 529 7.32 14.21 0.51
N VAL A 530 6.67 13.70 -0.55
CA VAL A 530 6.05 12.36 -0.61
C VAL A 530 6.97 11.23 -0.14
N GLY A 531 8.24 11.26 -0.54
CA GLY A 531 9.21 10.23 -0.15
C GLY A 531 9.44 10.16 1.37
N GLY A 532 9.65 11.32 2.01
CA GLY A 532 9.81 11.44 3.46
C GLY A 532 8.52 11.20 4.23
N MET A 533 7.38 11.65 3.71
CA MET A 533 6.06 11.35 4.27
C MET A 533 5.80 9.83 4.28
N HIS A 534 6.20 9.11 3.23
CA HIS A 534 6.10 7.66 3.21
C HIS A 534 7.05 6.99 4.23
N ALA A 535 8.22 7.56 4.49
CA ALA A 535 9.19 7.05 5.45
C ALA A 535 8.85 7.33 6.94
N SER A 536 7.92 8.24 7.23
CA SER A 536 7.61 8.68 8.61
C SER A 536 6.40 7.96 9.22
N GLU A 537 6.35 7.81 10.54
CA GLU A 537 5.22 7.24 11.28
C GLU A 537 4.03 8.21 11.31
N GLY A 538 4.27 9.52 11.23
CA GLY A 538 3.21 10.53 11.21
C GLY A 538 3.73 11.93 10.86
N PHE A 539 2.79 12.87 10.68
CA PHE A 539 3.09 14.24 10.19
C PHE A 539 2.59 15.32 11.14
N LEU A 540 3.40 16.37 11.29
CA LEU A 540 3.04 17.57 12.03
C LEU A 540 3.30 18.81 11.16
N THR A 541 2.28 19.64 10.93
CA THR A 541 2.44 20.89 10.16
C THR A 541 2.03 22.13 10.93
N ALA A 542 2.77 23.23 10.77
CA ALA A 542 2.43 24.52 11.39
C ALA A 542 1.23 25.19 10.71
N ARG A 543 1.14 25.04 9.38
CA ARG A 543 0.07 25.59 8.53
C ARG A 543 -0.70 24.48 7.82
N GLY A 544 -1.81 24.85 7.19
CA GLY A 544 -2.68 23.94 6.43
C GLY A 544 -3.94 23.52 7.19
N GLY A 545 -5.06 23.45 6.45
CA GLY A 545 -6.36 23.00 6.95
C GLY A 545 -6.56 21.49 6.86
N MET A 546 -7.79 21.04 7.13
CA MET A 546 -8.20 19.64 7.02
C MET A 546 -8.14 19.10 5.59
N THR A 547 -8.10 20.01 4.61
CA THR A 547 -8.00 19.73 3.17
C THR A 547 -6.58 19.92 2.59
N SER A 548 -5.60 20.28 3.44
CA SER A 548 -4.21 20.48 3.03
C SER A 548 -3.57 19.22 2.43
N HIS A 549 -2.48 19.41 1.68
CA HIS A 549 -1.73 18.30 1.08
C HIS A 549 -1.34 17.22 2.11
N ALA A 550 -0.85 17.63 3.29
CA ALA A 550 -0.50 16.73 4.39
C ALA A 550 -1.70 15.87 4.81
N ALA A 551 -2.83 16.54 5.06
CA ALA A 551 -4.06 15.92 5.55
C ALA A 551 -4.63 14.89 4.56
N VAL A 552 -4.69 15.24 3.27
CA VAL A 552 -5.23 14.36 2.22
C VAL A 552 -4.34 13.13 1.99
N VAL A 553 -3.02 13.30 2.03
CA VAL A 553 -2.06 12.21 1.87
C VAL A 553 -2.06 11.30 3.11
N ALA A 554 -2.05 11.87 4.31
CA ALA A 554 -2.10 11.15 5.58
C ALA A 554 -3.31 10.22 5.68
N ARG A 555 -4.52 10.75 5.40
CA ARG A 555 -5.75 9.93 5.40
C ARG A 555 -5.68 8.81 4.38
N GLY A 556 -5.15 9.10 3.19
CA GLY A 556 -5.00 8.10 2.13
C GLY A 556 -4.07 6.94 2.48
N TRP A 557 -3.09 7.17 3.36
CA TRP A 557 -2.15 6.16 3.83
C TRP A 557 -2.43 5.65 5.24
N GLY A 558 -3.44 6.20 5.93
CA GLY A 558 -3.76 5.83 7.30
C GLY A 558 -2.71 6.24 8.33
N LYS A 559 -1.93 7.29 8.05
CA LYS A 559 -0.91 7.78 8.98
C LYS A 559 -1.46 8.90 9.86
N PRO A 560 -1.09 8.96 11.14
CA PRO A 560 -1.45 10.06 12.03
C PRO A 560 -0.96 11.40 11.48
N CYS A 561 -1.82 12.41 11.48
CA CYS A 561 -1.47 13.76 11.08
C CYS A 561 -2.18 14.80 11.93
N VAL A 562 -1.39 15.71 12.49
CA VAL A 562 -1.87 16.95 13.11
C VAL A 562 -1.45 18.10 12.19
N ALA A 563 -2.42 18.83 11.65
CA ALA A 563 -2.17 19.91 10.70
C ALA A 563 -2.52 21.28 11.29
N GLY A 564 -1.90 22.35 10.80
CA GLY A 564 -2.28 23.71 11.19
C GLY A 564 -2.03 24.04 12.66
N THR A 565 -0.96 23.51 13.27
CA THR A 565 -0.55 23.82 14.64
C THR A 565 0.03 25.24 14.72
N LYS A 566 -0.86 26.24 14.80
CA LYS A 566 -0.51 27.67 14.76
C LYS A 566 0.48 28.11 15.83
N SER A 567 0.48 27.43 16.98
CA SER A 567 1.39 27.69 18.08
C SER A 567 2.80 27.14 17.86
N MET A 568 3.07 26.40 16.77
CA MET A 568 4.39 25.87 16.43
C MET A 568 5.16 26.82 15.52
N HIS A 569 6.36 27.23 15.94
CA HIS A 569 7.23 28.15 15.19
C HIS A 569 8.59 27.52 14.89
N PHE A 570 9.06 27.70 13.66
CA PHE A 570 10.41 27.28 13.25
C PHE A 570 11.44 28.35 13.61
N VAL A 571 12.56 27.91 14.16
CA VAL A 571 13.70 28.76 14.51
C VAL A 571 14.95 28.20 13.84
N ASP A 572 15.55 29.00 12.96
CA ASP A 572 16.80 28.68 12.28
C ASP A 572 17.99 29.26 13.06
N HIS A 573 18.94 28.40 13.41
CA HIS A 573 20.18 28.73 14.12
C HIS A 573 21.33 28.70 13.13
N GLU A 574 21.94 29.86 12.88
CA GLU A 574 23.11 29.96 12.01
C GLU A 574 24.41 29.80 12.81
N TYR A 575 25.19 28.79 12.46
CA TYR A 575 26.53 28.54 12.99
C TYR A 575 27.58 28.82 11.91
N HIS A 576 28.39 29.85 12.13
CA HIS A 576 29.55 30.08 11.28
C HIS A 576 30.71 29.18 11.71
N VAL A 577 30.98 28.16 10.91
CA VAL A 577 32.13 27.28 11.13
C VAL A 577 33.35 27.89 10.44
N ALA A 578 34.29 28.36 11.26
CA ALA A 578 35.60 28.79 10.80
C ALA A 578 36.42 27.57 10.30
N PRO A 579 37.25 27.72 9.26
CA PRO A 579 38.11 26.63 8.81
C PRO A 579 39.12 26.28 9.92
N HIS A 580 39.02 25.08 10.49
CA HIS A 580 40.00 24.59 11.48
C HIS A 580 40.71 23.33 10.97
N PRO A 581 42.06 23.26 11.05
CA PRO A 581 42.79 22.04 10.75
C PRO A 581 42.76 21.11 11.96
N ARG A 582 42.36 19.84 11.73
CA ARG A 582 42.38 18.66 12.64
C ARG A 582 41.17 18.47 13.55
N LEU A 583 40.48 17.34 13.34
CA LEU A 583 39.49 16.75 14.24
C LEU A 583 40.10 15.50 14.88
N GLU A 584 40.49 15.58 16.14
CA GLU A 584 40.62 14.42 17.04
C GLU A 584 39.49 14.55 18.06
N HIS A 585 38.62 13.53 18.13
CA HIS A 585 37.43 13.40 19.00
C HIS A 585 36.15 14.12 18.55
N ILE A 586 35.45 13.58 17.54
CA ILE A 586 34.00 13.72 17.38
C ILE A 586 33.39 12.32 17.40
N ASP A 587 32.35 12.13 18.20
CA ASP A 587 31.52 10.92 18.17
C ASP A 587 30.73 10.90 16.84
N LEU A 588 31.12 9.99 15.96
CA LEU A 588 30.60 9.88 14.59
C LEU A 588 29.14 9.41 14.53
N THR A 589 28.54 9.06 15.67
CA THR A 589 27.13 8.64 15.74
C THR A 589 26.14 9.80 15.70
N THR A 590 26.55 11.02 16.05
CA THR A 590 25.66 12.20 16.11
C THR A 590 25.82 13.19 14.96
N HIS A 591 26.96 13.21 14.26
CA HIS A 591 27.24 14.17 13.18
C HIS A 591 27.99 13.56 11.98
N PRO A 592 27.31 12.80 11.11
CA PRO A 592 27.94 12.14 9.96
C PRO A 592 28.40 13.10 8.86
N ASP A 593 27.92 14.35 8.86
CA ASP A 593 28.25 15.36 7.84
C ASP A 593 29.54 16.16 8.18
N ALA A 594 30.17 15.87 9.33
CA ALA A 594 31.40 16.53 9.80
C ALA A 594 32.70 16.10 9.06
N LEU A 595 32.59 15.27 8.01
CA LEU A 595 33.72 14.60 7.36
C LEU A 595 34.20 15.24 6.04
N GLU A 596 33.61 16.33 5.56
CA GLU A 596 34.17 17.04 4.39
C GLU A 596 35.19 18.11 4.82
N PRO A 597 36.47 17.98 4.44
CA PRO A 597 37.42 19.08 4.62
C PRO A 597 37.00 20.25 3.74
N ALA A 598 36.63 21.37 4.36
CA ALA A 598 36.26 22.60 3.65
C ALA A 598 37.34 23.67 3.84
N ASP A 599 37.92 24.15 2.73
CA ASP A 599 38.90 25.24 2.71
C ASP A 599 38.27 26.65 2.87
N THR A 600 36.94 26.72 3.02
CA THR A 600 36.18 27.98 3.14
C THR A 600 35.25 27.97 4.36
N PRO A 601 34.98 29.13 4.99
CA PRO A 601 33.97 29.23 6.04
C PRO A 601 32.63 28.68 5.52
N ARG A 602 32.01 27.77 6.26
CA ARG A 602 30.66 27.27 5.97
C ARG A 602 29.72 27.75 7.06
N THR A 603 28.56 28.29 6.67
CA THR A 603 27.45 28.53 7.58
C THR A 603 26.63 27.24 7.64
N ILE A 604 26.53 26.63 8.82
CA ILE A 604 25.62 25.52 9.08
C ILE A 604 24.36 26.12 9.66
N VAL A 605 23.22 25.89 9.01
CA VAL A 605 21.91 26.27 9.55
C VAL A 605 21.29 25.04 10.19
N GLU A 606 21.11 25.05 11.51
CA GLU A 606 20.31 24.02 12.20
C GLU A 606 18.91 24.57 12.48
N ARG A 607 17.90 23.78 12.16
CA ARG A 607 16.50 24.13 12.39
C ARG A 607 16.01 23.49 13.68
N SER A 608 15.16 24.22 14.41
CA SER A 608 14.43 23.73 15.58
C SER A 608 12.98 24.20 15.55
N VAL A 609 12.12 23.57 16.36
CA VAL A 609 10.75 24.04 16.60
C VAL A 609 10.54 24.40 18.05
N VAL A 610 9.77 25.46 18.27
CA VAL A 610 9.30 25.91 19.59
C VAL A 610 7.79 26.03 19.57
N PHE A 611 7.14 25.89 20.72
CA PHE A 611 5.70 26.04 20.87
C PHE A 611 5.39 27.28 21.70
N GLU A 612 4.36 28.06 21.35
CA GLU A 612 4.04 29.35 22.01
C GLU A 612 3.85 29.23 23.53
N GLU A 613 3.23 28.15 23.99
CA GLU A 613 3.00 27.90 25.42
C GLU A 613 4.29 27.46 26.16
N TYR A 614 5.31 27.03 25.41
CA TYR A 614 6.59 26.55 25.92
C TYR A 614 7.78 27.15 25.14
N PRO A 615 7.97 28.48 25.17
CA PRO A 615 8.94 29.17 24.32
C PRO A 615 10.40 28.84 24.68
N ASP A 616 10.64 28.38 25.92
CA ASP A 616 11.96 27.99 26.40
C ASP A 616 12.34 26.54 26.04
N VAL A 617 11.40 25.77 25.48
CA VAL A 617 11.61 24.36 25.09
C VAL A 617 11.71 24.27 23.57
N SER A 618 12.93 24.02 23.09
CA SER A 618 13.21 23.85 21.65
C SER A 618 13.47 22.39 21.31
N PHE A 619 12.81 21.89 20.27
CA PHE A 619 13.00 20.54 19.75
C PHE A 619 13.84 20.57 18.48
N ARG A 620 14.89 19.76 18.44
CA ARG A 620 15.82 19.63 17.31
C ARG A 620 15.57 18.33 16.55
N LYS A 621 16.23 18.23 15.40
CA LYS A 621 16.26 16.99 14.61
C LYS A 621 16.76 15.84 15.48
N GLY A 622 16.02 14.74 15.48
CA GLY A 622 16.33 13.55 16.27
C GLY A 622 15.66 13.48 17.64
N ASP A 623 15.10 14.57 18.16
CA ASP A 623 14.36 14.57 19.42
C ASP A 623 13.03 13.83 19.28
N PHE A 624 12.55 13.24 20.37
CA PHE A 624 11.29 12.48 20.36
C PHE A 624 10.08 13.39 20.52
N ILE A 625 9.08 13.15 19.69
CA ILE A 625 7.76 13.75 19.78
C ILE A 625 6.69 12.70 19.50
N SER A 626 5.54 12.89 20.12
CA SER A 626 4.36 12.05 19.92
C SER A 626 3.22 12.90 19.39
N ILE A 627 2.44 12.37 18.45
CA ILE A 627 1.26 13.04 17.90
C ILE A 627 0.03 12.15 18.01
N ASP A 628 -1.08 12.74 18.45
CA ASP A 628 -2.40 12.12 18.41
C ASP A 628 -3.21 12.79 17.30
N GLY A 629 -3.18 12.19 16.12
CA GLY A 629 -3.93 12.69 14.96
C GLY A 629 -5.44 12.55 15.09
N THR A 630 -5.93 11.85 16.12
CA THR A 630 -7.37 11.72 16.43
C THR A 630 -7.87 12.90 17.24
N ARG A 631 -7.05 13.38 18.18
CA ARG A 631 -7.39 14.52 19.06
C ARG A 631 -6.75 15.84 18.63
N GLY A 632 -5.83 15.80 17.66
CA GLY A 632 -5.08 16.97 17.23
C GLY A 632 -3.97 17.37 18.22
N GLU A 633 -3.58 16.50 19.14
CA GLU A 633 -2.65 16.82 20.23
C GLU A 633 -1.20 16.53 19.81
N VAL A 634 -0.30 17.46 20.14
CA VAL A 634 1.16 17.30 20.03
C VAL A 634 1.70 17.11 21.44
N ILE A 635 2.42 16.02 21.68
CA ILE A 635 2.77 15.56 23.02
C ILE A 635 4.29 15.38 23.14
N GLU A 636 4.85 15.85 24.26
CA GLU A 636 6.28 15.74 24.52
C GLU A 636 6.77 14.30 24.72
N GLY A 637 7.88 13.97 24.07
CA GLY A 637 8.61 12.71 24.26
C GLY A 637 7.98 11.51 23.56
N GLU A 638 8.52 10.32 23.83
CA GLU A 638 7.98 9.05 23.35
C GLU A 638 6.88 8.56 24.30
N LYS A 639 5.67 8.28 23.76
CA LYS A 639 4.57 7.70 24.52
C LYS A 639 4.34 6.23 24.16
N GLU A 640 3.96 5.46 25.18
CA GLU A 640 3.55 4.07 25.01
C GLU A 640 2.18 3.97 24.33
N LEU A 641 2.10 3.04 23.40
CA LEU A 641 0.88 2.68 22.70
C LEU A 641 0.18 1.51 23.41
N GLU A 642 -1.15 1.48 23.40
CA GLU A 642 -1.94 0.36 23.90
C GLU A 642 -1.66 -0.94 23.11
N PRO A 643 -1.84 -2.11 23.74
CA PRO A 643 -1.81 -3.37 23.01
C PRO A 643 -2.81 -3.37 21.86
N LEU A 644 -2.37 -3.86 20.71
CA LEU A 644 -3.15 -3.88 19.47
C LEU A 644 -4.52 -4.56 19.68
N GLY A 645 -5.61 -3.94 19.22
CA GLY A 645 -6.96 -4.53 19.22
C GLY A 645 -7.79 -4.40 20.51
N THR A 646 -7.37 -3.60 21.51
CA THR A 646 -8.20 -3.28 22.69
C THR A 646 -9.53 -2.63 22.33
N ALA A 647 -9.55 -1.76 21.32
CA ALA A 647 -10.75 -1.03 20.88
C ALA A 647 -11.69 -1.81 19.94
N VAL A 648 -11.34 -3.04 19.53
CA VAL A 648 -12.12 -3.81 18.53
C VAL A 648 -13.51 -4.16 19.05
N LYS A 649 -13.60 -4.63 20.30
CA LYS A 649 -14.88 -5.10 20.88
C LYS A 649 -15.86 -3.97 21.13
N ASP A 650 -15.36 -2.76 21.36
CA ASP A 650 -16.18 -1.58 21.64
C ASP A 650 -16.63 -0.85 20.37
N ASN A 651 -16.07 -1.21 19.20
CA ASN A 651 -16.44 -0.62 17.91
C ASN A 651 -17.60 -1.38 17.26
N LYS A 652 -18.83 -0.94 17.56
CA LYS A 652 -20.05 -1.55 17.00
C LYS A 652 -20.07 -1.57 15.47
N ALA A 653 -19.69 -0.48 14.80
CA ALA A 653 -19.71 -0.41 13.33
C ALA A 653 -18.75 -1.42 12.68
N LEU A 654 -17.61 -1.69 13.32
CA LEU A 654 -16.70 -2.76 12.89
C LEU A 654 -17.36 -4.13 13.05
N MET A 655 -17.99 -4.40 14.20
CA MET A 655 -18.64 -5.70 14.45
C MET A 655 -19.78 -5.96 13.46
N ASP A 656 -20.69 -5.01 13.29
CA ASP A 656 -21.83 -5.11 12.36
C ASP A 656 -21.31 -5.36 10.92
N PHE A 657 -20.26 -4.64 10.50
CA PHE A 657 -19.64 -4.86 9.19
C PHE A 657 -18.97 -6.24 9.07
N MET A 658 -18.30 -6.71 10.11
CA MET A 658 -17.64 -8.03 10.11
C MET A 658 -18.65 -9.19 10.14
N GLU A 659 -19.88 -8.98 10.59
CA GLU A 659 -20.99 -9.93 10.41
C GLU A 659 -21.33 -10.07 8.92
N TRP A 660 -21.45 -8.97 8.18
CA TRP A 660 -21.66 -9.02 6.72
C TRP A 660 -20.52 -9.69 5.97
N VAL A 661 -19.28 -9.53 6.45
CA VAL A 661 -18.12 -10.24 5.92
C VAL A 661 -18.24 -11.75 6.15
N ASP A 662 -18.66 -12.17 7.35
CA ASP A 662 -18.82 -13.59 7.69
C ASP A 662 -20.03 -14.26 7.00
N ASP A 663 -21.04 -13.47 6.62
CA ASP A 663 -22.22 -13.94 5.87
C ASP A 663 -21.92 -14.26 4.40
N ILE A 664 -20.78 -13.81 3.86
CA ILE A 664 -20.36 -14.14 2.49
C ILE A 664 -19.85 -15.59 2.46
N PRO A 665 -20.52 -16.49 1.73
CA PRO A 665 -20.19 -17.91 1.77
C PRO A 665 -18.85 -18.16 1.08
N SER A 666 -17.88 -18.68 1.82
CA SER A 666 -16.55 -19.00 1.30
C SER A 666 -16.12 -20.40 1.73
N GLU A 667 -15.52 -21.16 0.80
CA GLU A 667 -14.86 -22.44 1.10
C GLU A 667 -13.53 -22.23 1.83
N THR A 668 -12.91 -21.06 1.66
CA THR A 668 -11.68 -20.67 2.35
C THR A 668 -12.00 -20.06 3.71
N VAL A 669 -11.46 -20.65 4.78
CA VAL A 669 -11.59 -20.12 6.15
C VAL A 669 -10.29 -19.47 6.62
N VAL A 670 -10.41 -18.52 7.55
CA VAL A 670 -9.26 -17.77 8.10
C VAL A 670 -8.87 -18.31 9.48
N TYR A 671 -7.66 -18.82 9.58
CA TYR A 671 -7.00 -19.25 10.81
C TYR A 671 -5.91 -18.25 11.22
N ALA A 672 -5.39 -18.41 12.43
CA ALA A 672 -4.28 -17.62 12.93
C ALA A 672 -2.99 -18.45 13.09
N ASN A 673 -1.85 -17.79 12.92
CA ASN A 673 -0.54 -18.27 13.32
C ASN A 673 -0.31 -17.79 14.76
N CYS A 674 -0.31 -18.72 15.70
CA CYS A 674 -0.22 -18.44 17.13
C CYS A 674 0.62 -19.53 17.80
N ASP A 675 1.50 -19.10 18.70
CA ASP A 675 2.47 -19.97 19.36
C ASP A 675 2.24 -20.00 20.89
N THR A 676 1.38 -19.11 21.42
CA THR A 676 1.07 -19.02 22.85
C THR A 676 -0.44 -19.01 23.14
N GLU A 677 -0.84 -19.41 24.35
CA GLU A 677 -2.25 -19.37 24.78
C GLU A 677 -2.86 -17.97 24.64
N LYS A 678 -2.11 -16.93 25.02
CA LYS A 678 -2.59 -15.53 24.97
C LYS A 678 -2.92 -15.12 23.55
N GLU A 679 -2.07 -15.46 22.58
CA GLU A 679 -2.29 -15.17 21.17
C GLU A 679 -3.50 -15.91 20.62
N ILE A 680 -3.68 -17.19 20.98
CA ILE A 680 -4.83 -17.99 20.53
C ILE A 680 -6.14 -17.38 21.02
N ARG A 681 -6.24 -17.10 22.32
CA ARG A 681 -7.42 -16.46 22.90
C ARG A 681 -7.71 -15.13 22.21
N PHE A 682 -6.68 -14.32 22.02
CA PHE A 682 -6.82 -13.03 21.38
C PHE A 682 -7.29 -13.16 19.92
N ALA A 683 -6.67 -14.03 19.12
CA ALA A 683 -7.02 -14.25 17.73
C ALA A 683 -8.44 -14.78 17.55
N MET A 684 -8.87 -15.71 18.41
CA MET A 684 -10.17 -16.36 18.31
C MET A 684 -11.29 -15.50 18.92
N GLU A 685 -11.09 -14.96 20.12
CA GLU A 685 -12.12 -14.22 20.87
C GLU A 685 -12.28 -12.75 20.44
N THR A 686 -11.22 -12.12 19.88
CA THR A 686 -11.25 -10.71 19.46
C THR A 686 -11.34 -10.57 17.95
N PHE A 687 -10.59 -11.36 17.18
CA PHE A 687 -10.54 -11.22 15.72
C PHE A 687 -11.35 -12.28 14.96
N GLY A 688 -11.91 -13.27 15.65
CA GLY A 688 -12.78 -14.28 15.05
C GLY A 688 -12.07 -15.32 14.21
N ALA A 689 -10.78 -15.60 14.47
CA ALA A 689 -10.08 -16.70 13.82
C ALA A 689 -10.81 -18.03 14.09
N LYS A 690 -10.99 -18.86 13.05
CA LYS A 690 -11.75 -20.12 13.18
C LYS A 690 -10.91 -21.29 13.73
N GLY A 691 -9.59 -21.10 13.87
CA GLY A 691 -8.63 -22.08 14.37
C GLY A 691 -7.20 -21.58 14.27
N VAL A 692 -6.23 -22.47 14.53
CA VAL A 692 -4.80 -22.18 14.45
C VAL A 692 -4.18 -22.97 13.29
N GLY A 693 -3.70 -22.29 12.25
CA GLY A 693 -3.16 -22.92 11.05
C GLY A 693 -1.65 -23.14 11.09
N LEU A 694 -0.96 -22.51 12.04
CA LEU A 694 0.45 -22.75 12.31
C LEU A 694 0.80 -22.36 13.76
N CYS A 695 1.21 -23.36 14.54
CA CYS A 695 1.86 -23.20 15.83
C CYS A 695 3.31 -23.69 15.69
N ARG A 696 4.27 -22.78 15.89
CA ARG A 696 5.71 -23.00 15.78
C ARG A 696 6.28 -23.48 17.10
N THR A 697 6.76 -24.72 17.13
CA THR A 697 7.33 -25.29 18.36
C THR A 697 8.64 -24.63 18.76
N GLU A 698 9.38 -24.10 17.79
CA GLU A 698 10.61 -23.32 17.98
C GLU A 698 10.54 -22.25 19.09
N HIS A 699 9.48 -21.45 19.05
CA HIS A 699 9.32 -20.35 19.99
C HIS A 699 9.11 -20.88 21.42
N MET A 700 8.54 -22.08 21.55
CA MET A 700 8.43 -22.78 22.82
C MET A 700 9.80 -23.23 23.34
N PHE A 701 10.74 -23.60 22.48
CA PHE A 701 12.11 -23.96 22.86
C PHE A 701 12.95 -22.72 23.24
N LEU A 702 12.68 -21.58 22.61
CA LEU A 702 13.40 -20.31 22.84
C LEU A 702 12.81 -19.42 23.93
N ALA A 703 11.65 -19.80 24.50
CA ALA A 703 10.86 -18.95 25.40
C ALA A 703 11.56 -18.56 26.71
N SER A 704 12.56 -19.32 27.17
CA SER A 704 13.32 -18.99 28.39
C SER A 704 14.75 -19.50 28.35
N PRO A 705 15.68 -18.88 29.10
CA PRO A 705 17.07 -19.34 29.20
C PRO A 705 17.20 -20.80 29.61
N ASP A 706 16.35 -21.30 30.51
CA ASP A 706 16.36 -22.70 30.96
C ASP A 706 16.02 -23.69 29.82
N ARG A 707 15.09 -23.32 28.93
CA ARG A 707 14.71 -24.13 27.78
C ARG A 707 15.81 -24.14 26.72
N VAL A 708 16.37 -22.95 26.44
CA VAL A 708 17.55 -22.80 25.57
C VAL A 708 18.71 -23.66 26.08
N ARG A 709 18.94 -23.68 27.39
CA ARG A 709 19.95 -24.54 28.03
C ARG A 709 19.70 -26.02 27.76
N CYS A 710 18.47 -26.51 27.89
CA CYS A 710 18.13 -27.91 27.59
C CYS A 710 18.43 -28.26 26.12
N VAL A 711 18.06 -27.37 25.19
CA VAL A 711 18.31 -27.57 23.74
C VAL A 711 19.81 -27.49 23.42
N ARG A 712 20.56 -26.57 24.04
CA ARG A 712 22.02 -26.50 23.92
C ARG A 712 22.66 -27.80 24.40
N GLN A 713 22.23 -28.32 25.54
CA GLN A 713 22.72 -29.58 26.08
C GLN A 713 22.44 -30.75 25.12
N LEU A 714 21.27 -30.80 24.49
CA LEU A 714 20.94 -31.82 23.49
C LEU A 714 21.95 -31.87 22.33
N PHE A 715 22.34 -30.73 21.77
CA PHE A 715 23.25 -30.69 20.63
C PHE A 715 24.75 -30.73 21.01
N LEU A 716 25.10 -30.20 22.19
CA LEU A 716 26.49 -30.01 22.60
C LEU A 716 27.01 -31.06 23.56
N ALA A 717 26.16 -31.91 24.15
CA ALA A 717 26.57 -33.04 24.99
C ALA A 717 27.39 -34.09 24.23
N SER A 718 28.29 -34.77 24.95
CA SER A 718 29.22 -35.77 24.39
C SER A 718 28.67 -37.19 24.45
N ASP A 719 27.85 -37.50 25.44
CA ASP A 719 27.27 -38.81 25.67
C ASP A 719 25.76 -38.84 25.37
N GLU A 720 25.24 -40.02 25.06
CA GLU A 720 23.82 -40.22 24.74
C GLU A 720 22.92 -40.08 25.97
N ASP A 721 23.41 -40.39 27.17
CA ASP A 721 22.65 -40.30 28.42
C ASP A 721 22.31 -38.83 28.75
N ALA A 722 23.24 -37.90 28.55
CA ALA A 722 23.05 -36.47 28.73
C ALA A 722 22.07 -35.90 27.70
N ARG A 723 22.06 -36.42 26.47
CA ARG A 723 21.05 -36.06 25.45
C ARG A 723 19.67 -36.58 25.83
N ALA A 724 19.57 -37.83 26.27
CA ALA A 724 18.33 -38.42 26.74
C ALA A 724 17.78 -37.67 27.96
N LYS A 725 18.64 -37.25 28.89
CA LYS A 725 18.28 -36.41 30.02
C LYS A 725 17.75 -35.05 29.58
N ALA A 726 18.43 -34.37 28.65
CA ALA A 726 17.97 -33.08 28.14
C ALA A 726 16.57 -33.16 27.49
N LEU A 727 16.29 -34.25 26.77
CA LEU A 727 14.94 -34.52 26.23
C LEU A 727 13.91 -34.79 27.34
N ALA A 728 14.29 -35.55 28.38
CA ALA A 728 13.41 -35.84 29.51
C ALA A 728 13.11 -34.61 30.38
N ASP A 729 14.06 -33.69 30.50
CA ASP A 729 13.90 -32.45 31.28
C ASP A 729 12.96 -31.44 30.57
N ILE A 730 12.96 -31.41 29.22
CA ILE A 730 12.13 -30.48 28.45
C ILE A 730 10.70 -30.99 28.17
N GLU A 731 10.50 -32.31 28.10
CA GLU A 731 9.20 -32.93 27.78
C GLU A 731 8.04 -32.45 28.68
N PRO A 732 8.18 -32.37 30.03
CA PRO A 732 7.10 -31.93 30.91
C PRO A 732 6.69 -30.47 30.66
N ILE A 733 7.67 -29.65 30.30
CA ILE A 733 7.48 -28.22 30.02
C ILE A 733 6.66 -28.06 28.73
N LEU A 734 7.03 -28.76 27.67
CA LEU A 734 6.27 -28.74 26.40
C LEU A 734 4.87 -29.33 26.57
N ARG A 735 4.71 -30.40 27.34
CA ARG A 735 3.38 -30.97 27.66
C ARG A 735 2.48 -29.94 28.32
N TYR A 736 3.01 -29.16 29.26
CA TYR A 736 2.25 -28.09 29.92
C TYR A 736 1.82 -27.00 28.92
N ASP A 737 2.75 -26.54 28.08
CA ASP A 737 2.43 -25.54 27.07
C ASP A 737 1.38 -26.04 26.07
N PHE A 738 1.55 -27.26 25.53
CA PHE A 738 0.56 -27.85 24.63
C PHE A 738 -0.80 -28.00 25.31
N ALA A 739 -0.87 -28.39 26.58
CA ALA A 739 -2.15 -28.48 27.29
C ALA A 739 -2.86 -27.12 27.34
N ASN A 740 -2.13 -26.03 27.57
CA ASN A 740 -2.69 -24.67 27.56
C ASN A 740 -3.13 -24.24 26.15
N LEU A 741 -2.34 -24.56 25.11
CA LEU A 741 -2.70 -24.28 23.72
C LEU A 741 -3.98 -25.02 23.32
N LEU A 742 -4.06 -26.33 23.59
CA LEU A 742 -5.23 -27.16 23.28
C LEU A 742 -6.48 -26.69 24.03
N HIS A 743 -6.34 -26.28 25.29
CA HIS A 743 -7.43 -25.69 26.06
C HIS A 743 -7.89 -24.34 25.48
N ALA A 744 -6.96 -23.49 25.04
CA ALA A 744 -7.26 -22.19 24.45
C ALA A 744 -7.98 -22.30 23.10
N VAL A 745 -7.64 -23.31 22.29
CA VAL A 745 -8.28 -23.59 20.99
C VAL A 745 -9.75 -24.02 21.18
N GLY A 746 -10.04 -24.80 22.21
CA GLY A 746 -11.39 -25.24 22.53
C GLY A 746 -11.86 -26.49 21.76
N HIS A 747 -13.07 -26.94 22.07
CA HIS A 747 -13.67 -28.16 21.53
C HIS A 747 -13.97 -28.05 20.03
N GLU A 748 -13.69 -29.10 19.26
CA GLU A 748 -13.92 -29.20 17.79
C GLU A 748 -13.20 -28.15 16.92
N LYS A 749 -12.35 -27.31 17.50
CA LYS A 749 -11.53 -26.34 16.76
C LYS A 749 -10.19 -26.97 16.40
N SER A 750 -9.65 -26.56 15.25
CA SER A 750 -8.42 -27.16 14.72
C SER A 750 -7.18 -26.36 15.11
N ILE A 751 -6.11 -27.08 15.45
CA ILE A 751 -4.77 -26.54 15.66
C ILE A 751 -3.75 -27.35 14.89
N THR A 752 -2.92 -26.66 14.11
CA THR A 752 -1.83 -27.26 13.35
C THR A 752 -0.49 -26.96 14.01
N ILE A 753 0.14 -27.98 14.58
CA ILE A 753 1.41 -27.90 15.29
C ILE A 753 2.52 -28.33 14.34
N ARG A 754 3.45 -27.43 14.05
CA ARG A 754 4.63 -27.72 13.22
C ARG A 754 5.76 -28.25 14.11
N LEU A 755 6.31 -29.40 13.74
CA LEU A 755 7.50 -29.95 14.38
C LEU A 755 8.72 -29.03 14.18
N LEU A 756 9.76 -29.26 14.97
CA LEU A 756 10.95 -28.42 15.02
C LEU A 756 11.57 -28.22 13.62
N ASP A 757 11.60 -26.96 13.19
CA ASP A 757 12.05 -26.54 11.86
C ASP A 757 13.42 -25.84 11.79
N PRO A 758 13.90 -25.04 12.75
CA PRO A 758 15.02 -24.16 12.56
C PRO A 758 16.31 -24.96 12.59
N PRO A 759 17.32 -24.48 11.87
CA PRO A 759 18.64 -25.08 11.87
C PRO A 759 19.28 -24.99 13.26
N VAL A 760 20.12 -25.98 13.57
CA VAL A 760 20.77 -26.11 14.89
C VAL A 760 21.53 -24.86 15.31
N HIS A 761 22.07 -24.11 14.34
CA HIS A 761 22.86 -22.92 14.59
C HIS A 761 22.09 -21.82 15.36
N GLU A 762 20.76 -21.73 15.25
CA GLU A 762 19.95 -20.73 15.95
C GLU A 762 19.94 -20.95 17.48
N PHE A 763 20.19 -22.18 17.93
CA PHE A 763 20.26 -22.52 19.36
C PHE A 763 21.67 -22.41 19.93
N LEU A 764 22.69 -22.28 19.08
CA LEU A 764 24.08 -22.25 19.51
C LEU A 764 24.43 -20.92 20.20
N PRO A 765 25.40 -20.92 21.14
CA PRO A 765 25.94 -19.70 21.69
C PRO A 765 26.50 -18.77 20.61
N LYS A 766 26.18 -17.49 20.71
CA LYS A 766 26.73 -16.43 19.85
C LYS A 766 28.19 -16.17 20.19
N ASP A 767 28.95 -15.61 19.26
CA ASP A 767 30.37 -15.27 19.51
C ASP A 767 30.54 -14.37 20.73
N THR A 768 29.61 -13.42 20.93
CA THR A 768 29.57 -12.56 22.12
C THR A 768 29.39 -13.32 23.44
N GLU A 769 28.63 -14.43 23.44
CA GLU A 769 28.47 -15.30 24.62
C GLU A 769 29.70 -16.19 24.84
N LEU A 770 30.43 -16.53 23.77
CA LEU A 770 31.65 -17.34 23.83
C LEU A 770 32.89 -16.53 24.23
N ASP A 771 32.84 -15.21 24.08
CA ASP A 771 33.92 -14.29 24.48
C ASP A 771 33.79 -13.86 25.96
N ASP A 772 32.62 -14.08 26.58
CA ASP A 772 32.39 -13.86 28.00
C ASP A 772 32.86 -15.08 28.83
N PRO A 773 33.87 -14.95 29.70
CA PRO A 773 34.42 -16.07 30.47
C PRO A 773 33.40 -16.72 31.42
N GLU A 774 32.49 -15.94 32.01
CA GLU A 774 31.52 -16.44 33.00
C GLU A 774 30.44 -17.28 32.31
N ILE A 775 29.90 -16.78 31.19
CA ILE A 775 28.90 -17.49 30.39
C ILE A 775 29.51 -18.76 29.78
N LEU A 776 30.76 -18.69 29.31
CA LEU A 776 31.46 -19.84 28.75
C LEU A 776 31.70 -20.94 29.79
N GLU A 777 32.09 -20.58 31.01
CA GLU A 777 32.22 -21.53 32.12
C GLU A 777 30.87 -22.18 32.46
N GLU A 778 29.78 -21.41 32.45
CA GLU A 778 28.43 -21.95 32.66
C GLU A 778 28.06 -22.99 31.58
N ILE A 779 28.26 -22.64 30.29
CA ILE A 779 27.94 -23.52 29.16
C ILE A 779 28.73 -24.82 29.20
N THR A 780 30.04 -24.73 29.43
CA THR A 780 30.91 -25.93 29.54
C THR A 780 30.50 -26.84 30.69
N LYS A 781 30.11 -26.26 31.83
CA LYS A 781 29.68 -26.99 33.03
C LYS A 781 28.40 -27.78 32.81
N TYR A 782 27.34 -27.17 32.27
CA TYR A 782 26.08 -27.90 32.07
C TYR A 782 26.10 -28.82 30.84
N CYS A 783 26.90 -28.53 29.82
CA CYS A 783 27.07 -29.42 28.66
C CYS A 783 28.03 -30.58 28.96
N GLY A 784 28.83 -30.52 30.04
CA GLY A 784 29.81 -31.54 30.39
C GLY A 784 30.96 -31.65 29.40
N VAL A 785 31.38 -30.53 28.78
CA VAL A 785 32.43 -30.49 27.75
C VAL A 785 33.50 -29.46 28.08
N SER A 786 34.75 -29.75 27.70
CA SER A 786 35.81 -28.73 27.78
C SER A 786 35.57 -27.60 26.78
N GLU A 787 36.07 -26.40 27.07
CA GLU A 787 35.97 -25.24 26.17
C GLU A 787 36.44 -25.57 24.74
N THR A 788 37.57 -26.25 24.60
CA THR A 788 38.11 -26.65 23.30
C THR A 788 37.14 -27.55 22.53
N THR A 789 36.49 -28.48 23.24
CA THR A 789 35.51 -29.40 22.66
C THR A 789 34.23 -28.67 22.27
N LEU A 790 33.78 -27.74 23.12
CA LEU A 790 32.60 -26.90 22.88
C LEU A 790 32.77 -26.08 21.60
N ARG A 791 33.86 -25.31 21.49
CA ARG A 791 34.16 -24.50 20.30
C ARG A 791 34.28 -25.35 19.04
N ALA A 792 34.90 -26.53 19.13
CA ALA A 792 35.00 -27.47 18.01
C ALA A 792 33.62 -28.01 17.56
N LYS A 793 32.72 -28.34 18.50
CA LYS A 793 31.35 -28.77 18.19
C LYS A 793 30.54 -27.64 17.54
N ILE A 794 30.62 -26.42 18.09
CA ILE A 794 29.94 -25.25 17.53
C ILE A 794 30.43 -25.00 16.10
N ALA A 795 31.75 -25.02 15.87
CA ALA A 795 32.31 -24.86 14.52
C ALA A 795 31.84 -25.95 13.54
N LYS A 796 31.64 -27.19 14.01
CA LYS A 796 31.13 -28.30 13.18
C LYS A 796 29.63 -28.15 12.86
N LEU A 797 28.86 -27.56 13.77
CA LEU A 797 27.42 -27.34 13.60
C LEU A 797 27.08 -26.03 12.86
N ARG A 798 28.07 -25.14 12.65
CA ARG A 798 27.90 -23.96 11.80
C ARG A 798 27.78 -24.38 10.34
N GLU A 799 26.76 -23.86 9.68
CA GLU A 799 26.45 -24.12 8.28
C GLU A 799 26.66 -22.85 7.45
N THR A 800 27.09 -23.00 6.20
CA THR A 800 27.27 -21.86 5.29
C THR A 800 25.94 -21.28 4.81
N ASN A 801 24.95 -22.14 4.55
CA ASN A 801 23.62 -21.73 4.10
C ASN A 801 22.56 -22.39 4.99
N PRO A 802 22.28 -21.82 6.18
CA PRO A 802 21.43 -22.50 7.15
C PRO A 802 19.98 -22.69 6.70
N MET A 803 19.48 -21.83 5.81
CA MET A 803 18.15 -21.97 5.21
C MET A 803 17.96 -23.33 4.51
N LEU A 804 19.02 -23.87 3.88
CA LEU A 804 19.00 -25.16 3.18
C LEU A 804 19.67 -26.31 3.97
N GLY A 805 20.01 -26.07 5.24
CA GLY A 805 20.84 -26.95 6.06
C GLY A 805 20.15 -28.14 6.70
N ASN A 806 20.73 -28.64 7.79
CA ASN A 806 20.22 -29.74 8.62
C ASN A 806 19.16 -29.23 9.60
N ARG A 807 17.96 -29.04 9.06
CA ARG A 807 16.79 -28.47 9.75
C ARG A 807 15.52 -29.25 9.40
N GLY A 808 14.38 -28.90 10.00
CA GLY A 808 13.09 -29.54 9.71
C GLY A 808 13.10 -31.07 9.83
N CYS A 809 12.46 -31.77 8.88
CA CYS A 809 12.41 -33.24 8.91
C CYS A 809 13.80 -33.89 8.90
N ARG A 810 14.84 -33.26 8.34
CA ARG A 810 16.21 -33.80 8.32
C ARG A 810 16.82 -33.82 9.72
N LEU A 811 16.53 -32.78 10.50
CA LEU A 811 16.91 -32.73 11.91
C LEU A 811 16.16 -33.81 12.71
N GLY A 812 14.85 -33.96 12.47
CA GLY A 812 14.05 -35.04 13.06
C GLY A 812 14.48 -36.45 12.66
N ILE A 813 15.11 -36.63 11.49
CA ILE A 813 15.67 -37.92 11.05
C ILE A 813 17.04 -38.17 11.69
N SER A 814 17.91 -37.15 11.72
CA SER A 814 19.24 -37.26 12.32
C SER A 814 19.19 -37.38 13.85
N HIS A 815 18.17 -36.79 14.48
CA HIS A 815 17.94 -36.84 15.92
C HIS A 815 16.47 -37.23 16.23
N PRO A 816 16.09 -38.51 16.05
CA PRO A 816 14.70 -38.99 16.20
C PRO A 816 14.07 -38.68 17.55
N GLY A 817 14.89 -38.54 18.61
CA GLY A 817 14.43 -38.21 19.96
C GLY A 817 13.67 -36.88 20.03
N ILE A 818 13.95 -35.92 19.16
CA ILE A 818 13.26 -34.61 19.13
C ILE A 818 11.81 -34.80 18.68
N THR A 819 11.61 -35.44 17.53
CA THR A 819 10.26 -35.75 17.01
C THR A 819 9.50 -36.65 17.97
N ALA A 820 10.18 -37.63 18.57
CA ALA A 820 9.55 -38.55 19.50
C ALA A 820 9.04 -37.84 20.76
N MET A 821 9.90 -37.06 21.42
CA MET A 821 9.57 -36.30 22.63
C MET A 821 8.47 -35.27 22.37
N THR A 822 8.56 -34.52 21.27
CA THR A 822 7.53 -33.52 20.91
C THR A 822 6.17 -34.17 20.66
N THR A 823 6.15 -35.28 19.91
CA THR A 823 4.90 -36.02 19.63
C THR A 823 4.29 -36.56 20.92
N ARG A 824 5.10 -37.14 21.80
CA ARG A 824 4.65 -37.66 23.08
C ARG A 824 4.07 -36.56 23.97
N ALA A 825 4.71 -35.40 24.02
CA ALA A 825 4.21 -34.24 24.76
C ALA A 825 2.83 -33.78 24.23
N ILE A 826 2.65 -33.71 22.91
CA ILE A 826 1.36 -33.38 22.27
C ILE A 826 0.29 -34.41 22.63
N ALA A 827 0.61 -35.71 22.48
CA ALA A 827 -0.35 -36.79 22.72
C ALA A 827 -0.81 -36.82 24.19
N HIS A 828 0.12 -36.71 25.14
CA HIS A 828 -0.25 -36.64 26.55
C HIS A 828 -1.03 -35.37 26.89
N ALA A 829 -0.65 -34.22 26.35
CA ALA A 829 -1.39 -32.97 26.56
C ALA A 829 -2.85 -33.10 26.08
N TYR A 830 -3.08 -33.73 24.92
CA TYR A 830 -4.41 -34.00 24.40
C TYR A 830 -5.24 -34.88 25.34
N TYR A 831 -4.70 -36.02 25.75
CA TYR A 831 -5.42 -36.95 26.64
C TYR A 831 -5.68 -36.35 28.03
N ASP A 832 -4.76 -35.54 28.55
CA ASP A 832 -4.94 -34.82 29.81
C ASP A 832 -6.05 -33.76 29.70
N ALA A 833 -6.03 -32.96 28.63
CA ALA A 833 -7.03 -31.93 28.39
C ALA A 833 -8.43 -32.54 28.25
N HIS A 834 -8.54 -33.63 27.48
CA HIS A 834 -9.78 -34.35 27.26
C HIS A 834 -10.37 -34.88 28.58
N GLU A 835 -9.57 -35.51 29.45
CA GLU A 835 -10.06 -36.00 30.74
C GLU A 835 -10.53 -34.87 31.68
N LYS A 836 -9.72 -33.81 31.80
CA LYS A 836 -9.94 -32.75 32.77
C LYS A 836 -11.12 -31.85 32.39
N THR A 837 -11.26 -31.56 31.10
CA THR A 837 -12.18 -30.51 30.61
C THR A 837 -13.24 -31.02 29.65
N GLY A 838 -13.09 -32.23 29.09
CA GLY A 838 -13.96 -32.75 28.03
C GLY A 838 -13.65 -32.19 26.64
N ILE A 839 -12.74 -31.23 26.51
CA ILE A 839 -12.39 -30.59 25.24
C ILE A 839 -11.69 -31.59 24.30
N GLN A 840 -12.16 -31.67 23.06
CA GLN A 840 -11.61 -32.50 21.98
C GLN A 840 -11.24 -31.61 20.77
N PRO A 841 -10.04 -31.01 20.76
CA PRO A 841 -9.57 -30.21 19.64
C PRO A 841 -9.11 -31.10 18.48
N VAL A 842 -9.24 -30.63 17.24
CA VAL A 842 -8.73 -31.34 16.04
C VAL A 842 -7.26 -31.03 15.86
N VAL A 843 -6.40 -31.91 16.37
CA VAL A 843 -4.94 -31.71 16.36
C VAL A 843 -4.31 -32.23 15.06
N LYS A 844 -3.59 -31.35 14.37
CA LYS A 844 -2.86 -31.63 13.14
C LYS A 844 -1.36 -31.52 13.40
N ILE A 845 -0.59 -32.58 13.18
CA ILE A 845 0.88 -32.56 13.27
C ILE A 845 1.45 -32.38 11.88
N MET A 846 2.25 -31.33 11.71
CA MET A 846 2.82 -30.94 10.43
C MET A 846 4.35 -31.15 10.41
N ILE A 847 4.81 -31.94 9.45
CA ILE A 847 6.23 -32.18 9.20
C ILE A 847 6.78 -31.10 8.25
N PRO A 848 7.77 -30.29 8.66
CA PRO A 848 8.39 -29.28 7.81
C PRO A 848 9.50 -29.84 6.90
N LEU A 849 9.81 -29.10 5.84
CA LEU A 849 10.91 -29.25 4.89
C LEU A 849 10.99 -30.59 4.16
N VAL A 850 9.84 -31.26 3.98
CA VAL A 850 9.74 -32.51 3.23
C VAL A 850 10.18 -32.27 1.78
N ALA A 851 11.06 -33.12 1.25
CA ALA A 851 11.42 -33.12 -0.16
C ALA A 851 11.13 -34.47 -0.82
N THR A 852 11.06 -35.56 -0.06
CA THR A 852 10.86 -36.93 -0.53
C THR A 852 9.80 -37.67 0.30
N VAL A 853 9.14 -38.66 -0.32
CA VAL A 853 8.19 -39.55 0.38
C VAL A 853 8.88 -40.30 1.52
N SER A 854 10.13 -40.72 1.34
CA SER A 854 10.90 -41.42 2.37
C SER A 854 11.18 -40.55 3.60
N GLU A 855 11.51 -39.27 3.43
CA GLU A 855 11.69 -38.34 4.57
C GLU A 855 10.39 -38.18 5.36
N TYR A 856 9.27 -38.01 4.64
CA TYR A 856 7.94 -37.93 5.24
C TYR A 856 7.62 -39.20 6.04
N LEU A 857 7.74 -40.38 5.41
CA LEU A 857 7.47 -41.67 6.06
C LEU A 857 8.33 -41.87 7.30
N GLN A 858 9.63 -41.58 7.27
CA GLN A 858 10.49 -41.74 8.46
C GLN A 858 9.98 -40.95 9.67
N GLN A 859 9.48 -39.73 9.45
CA GLN A 859 8.87 -38.94 10.52
C GLN A 859 7.51 -39.52 10.95
N VAL A 860 6.66 -39.92 10.01
CA VAL A 860 5.34 -40.53 10.32
C VAL A 860 5.49 -41.77 11.19
N HIS A 861 6.45 -42.66 10.92
CA HIS A 861 6.67 -43.86 11.74
C HIS A 861 7.04 -43.51 13.19
N ILE A 862 7.82 -42.45 13.40
CA ILE A 862 8.14 -41.98 14.76
C ILE A 862 6.87 -41.44 15.42
N ILE A 863 6.09 -40.63 14.69
CA ILE A 863 4.87 -40.02 15.20
C ILE A 863 3.85 -41.09 15.60
N ASP A 864 3.57 -42.04 14.71
CA ASP A 864 2.65 -43.17 14.93
C ASP A 864 3.04 -43.97 16.17
N ARG A 865 4.30 -44.41 16.26
CA ARG A 865 4.81 -45.17 17.40
C ARG A 865 4.59 -44.46 18.74
N GLU A 866 4.93 -43.17 18.82
CA GLU A 866 4.78 -42.42 20.08
C GLU A 866 3.32 -42.11 20.42
N MET A 867 2.48 -41.85 19.41
CA MET A 867 1.03 -41.71 19.61
C MET A 867 0.41 -43.00 20.13
N HIS A 868 0.75 -44.14 19.52
CA HIS A 868 0.28 -45.45 19.95
C HIS A 868 0.71 -45.75 21.39
N ALA A 869 1.98 -45.49 21.72
CA ALA A 869 2.50 -45.66 23.08
C ALA A 869 1.74 -44.78 24.10
N ALA A 870 1.52 -43.51 23.79
CA ALA A 870 0.76 -42.59 24.64
C ALA A 870 -0.71 -43.03 24.82
N TYR A 871 -1.35 -43.50 23.75
CA TYR A 871 -2.70 -44.06 23.78
C TYR A 871 -2.79 -45.29 24.68
N LEU A 872 -1.91 -46.29 24.48
CA LEU A 872 -1.90 -47.52 25.26
C LEU A 872 -1.64 -47.25 26.75
N ALA A 873 -0.66 -46.40 27.05
CA ALA A 873 -0.36 -46.00 28.41
C ALA A 873 -1.61 -45.41 29.08
N ARG A 874 -2.34 -44.54 28.37
CA ARG A 874 -3.55 -43.91 28.87
C ARG A 874 -4.72 -44.89 29.04
N ARG A 875 -4.94 -45.75 28.06
CA ARG A 875 -5.98 -46.80 28.11
C ARG A 875 -5.76 -47.75 29.28
N HIS A 876 -4.51 -48.10 29.57
CA HIS A 876 -4.14 -48.93 30.71
C HIS A 876 -4.43 -48.21 32.04
N THR A 877 -4.05 -46.93 32.17
CA THR A 877 -4.36 -46.11 33.36
C THR A 877 -5.86 -46.05 33.64
N LEU A 878 -6.68 -45.86 32.60
CA LEU A 878 -8.14 -45.78 32.75
C LEU A 878 -8.78 -47.13 33.10
N ARG A 879 -8.32 -48.23 32.51
CA ARG A 879 -8.75 -49.58 32.90
C ARG A 879 -8.42 -49.88 34.36
N PHE A 880 -7.18 -49.60 34.77
CA PHE A 880 -6.75 -49.80 36.16
C PHE A 880 -7.61 -48.97 37.14
N ALA A 881 -7.86 -47.70 36.82
CA ALA A 881 -8.70 -46.83 37.63
C ALA A 881 -10.15 -47.36 37.76
N LYS A 882 -10.72 -47.88 36.66
CA LYS A 882 -12.06 -48.50 36.65
C LYS A 882 -12.13 -49.78 37.50
N GLU A 883 -11.08 -50.60 37.47
CA GLU A 883 -11.03 -51.87 38.20
C GLU A 883 -10.80 -51.67 39.71
N HIS A 884 -10.11 -50.59 40.13
CA HIS A 884 -9.61 -50.45 41.51
C HIS A 884 -10.29 -49.32 42.32
N PHE A 885 -11.02 -48.39 41.71
CA PHE A 885 -11.71 -47.32 42.43
C PHE A 885 -13.24 -47.40 42.26
N GLU A 886 -13.96 -47.77 43.33
CA GLU A 886 -15.45 -47.83 43.40
C GLU A 886 -16.14 -46.45 43.44
N SER A 887 -15.49 -45.36 43.01
CA SER A 887 -16.09 -44.03 43.10
C SER A 887 -17.15 -43.79 42.02
N ARG A 888 -18.18 -43.01 42.35
CA ARG A 888 -19.27 -42.61 41.43
C ARG A 888 -18.77 -42.02 40.09
N LEU A 889 -17.59 -41.36 40.10
CA LEU A 889 -16.92 -40.80 38.91
C LEU A 889 -16.40 -41.86 37.92
N ALA A 890 -16.07 -43.08 38.39
CA ALA A 890 -15.56 -44.17 37.55
C ALA A 890 -16.66 -44.97 36.83
N LYS A 891 -17.92 -44.83 37.27
CA LYS A 891 -19.08 -45.53 36.70
C LYS A 891 -19.81 -44.74 35.61
N GLU A 892 -19.62 -43.42 35.51
CA GLU A 892 -20.36 -42.54 34.58
C GLU A 892 -19.54 -42.07 33.36
N ARG A 893 -18.22 -42.25 33.36
CA ARG A 893 -17.33 -41.79 32.28
C ARG A 893 -16.96 -42.95 31.34
N GLU A 894 -17.93 -43.41 30.56
CA GLU A 894 -17.69 -44.31 29.43
C GLU A 894 -17.14 -43.49 28.25
N TYR A 895 -15.88 -43.05 28.36
CA TYR A 895 -15.22 -42.36 27.25
C TYR A 895 -14.61 -43.41 26.31
N GLU A 896 -15.22 -43.56 25.13
CA GLU A 896 -14.53 -44.12 23.97
C GLU A 896 -13.39 -43.16 23.59
N LEU A 897 -12.19 -43.45 24.09
CA LEU A 897 -10.98 -42.79 23.61
C LEU A 897 -10.73 -43.25 22.18
N ASP A 898 -10.92 -42.32 21.26
CA ASP A 898 -10.50 -42.49 19.88
C ASP A 898 -8.97 -42.74 19.84
N TYR A 899 -8.58 -43.74 19.07
CA TYR A 899 -7.20 -44.11 18.84
C TYR A 899 -6.53 -43.12 17.85
N HIS A 900 -7.31 -42.45 17.00
CA HIS A 900 -6.81 -41.52 15.97
C HIS A 900 -7.41 -40.10 16.03
N PRO A 901 -7.27 -39.37 17.14
CA PRO A 901 -7.71 -37.97 17.18
C PRO A 901 -6.78 -37.03 16.38
N PHE A 902 -5.61 -37.52 15.96
CA PHE A 902 -4.57 -36.73 15.29
C PHE A 902 -4.58 -36.93 13.78
N LYS A 903 -4.36 -35.85 13.03
CA LYS A 903 -4.05 -35.90 11.59
C LYS A 903 -2.58 -35.60 11.38
N VAL A 904 -1.90 -36.36 10.52
CA VAL A 904 -0.50 -36.10 10.14
C VAL A 904 -0.45 -35.61 8.71
N GLY A 905 0.31 -34.54 8.48
CA GLY A 905 0.49 -33.92 7.18
C GLY A 905 1.88 -33.31 7.06
N CYS A 906 2.11 -32.58 5.97
CA CYS A 906 3.39 -31.93 5.75
C CYS A 906 3.24 -30.54 5.15
N MET A 907 4.31 -29.75 5.29
CA MET A 907 4.41 -28.48 4.61
C MET A 907 4.89 -28.70 3.16
N LEU A 908 4.18 -28.11 2.21
CA LEU A 908 4.58 -27.99 0.81
C LEU A 908 5.37 -26.69 0.64
N GLU A 909 6.65 -26.76 1.00
CA GLU A 909 7.55 -25.60 1.02
C GLU A 909 8.84 -25.81 0.23
N THR A 910 9.07 -27.03 -0.26
CA THR A 910 10.13 -27.29 -1.24
C THR A 910 9.51 -27.43 -2.64
N PRO A 911 10.16 -26.95 -3.72
CA PRO A 911 9.64 -27.16 -5.07
C PRO A 911 9.40 -28.64 -5.38
N ARG A 912 10.25 -29.53 -4.84
CA ARG A 912 10.10 -30.98 -5.01
C ARG A 912 8.83 -31.50 -4.34
N SER A 913 8.49 -31.05 -3.13
CA SER A 913 7.26 -31.46 -2.44
C SER A 913 6.00 -31.15 -3.25
N CYS A 914 5.96 -30.00 -3.94
CA CYS A 914 4.84 -29.63 -4.80
C CYS A 914 4.70 -30.57 -6.01
N LEU A 915 5.81 -31.10 -6.53
CA LEU A 915 5.85 -32.02 -7.68
C LEU A 915 5.59 -33.49 -7.32
N ILE A 916 5.53 -33.81 -6.03
CA ILE A 916 5.26 -35.18 -5.54
C ILE A 916 4.05 -35.22 -4.63
N ALA A 917 3.17 -34.20 -4.70
CA ALA A 917 2.05 -34.05 -3.79
C ALA A 917 1.11 -35.26 -3.88
N LYS A 918 0.86 -35.78 -5.10
CA LYS A 918 0.08 -37.01 -5.27
C LYS A 918 0.71 -38.21 -4.57
N ASN A 919 2.02 -38.41 -4.70
CA ASN A 919 2.73 -39.52 -4.07
C ASN A 919 2.67 -39.50 -2.53
N LEU A 920 2.49 -38.34 -1.91
CA LEU A 920 2.34 -38.20 -0.46
C LEU A 920 0.92 -38.59 0.01
N ILE A 921 -0.08 -38.50 -0.87
CA ILE A 921 -1.46 -38.96 -0.61
C ILE A 921 -1.62 -40.45 -0.94
N ASP A 922 -1.03 -40.92 -2.04
CA ASP A 922 -1.18 -42.28 -2.57
C ASP A 922 -0.39 -43.35 -1.77
N ILE A 923 0.15 -42.99 -0.61
CA ILE A 923 0.83 -43.93 0.28
C ILE A 923 -0.21 -44.96 0.76
N GLU A 924 0.07 -46.24 0.54
CA GLU A 924 -0.78 -47.33 1.04
C GLU A 924 -0.77 -47.35 2.58
N ASP A 925 -1.96 -47.41 3.18
CA ASP A 925 -2.13 -47.50 4.63
C ASP A 925 -1.79 -48.93 5.09
N VAL A 926 -0.49 -49.21 5.27
CA VAL A 926 0.03 -50.50 5.77
C VAL A 926 0.54 -50.43 7.22
N GLY A 927 0.13 -49.40 7.97
CA GLY A 927 0.55 -49.16 9.36
C GLY A 927 0.04 -50.22 10.35
N GLU A 928 0.66 -50.28 11.54
CA GLU A 928 0.16 -51.08 12.66
C GLU A 928 -1.24 -50.57 13.06
N GLU A 929 -2.23 -51.46 13.17
CA GLU A 929 -3.60 -51.17 13.64
C GLU A 929 -4.31 -49.93 13.02
N ASN A 930 -4.23 -49.74 11.69
CA ASN A 930 -4.99 -48.73 10.92
C ASN A 930 -4.52 -47.25 11.03
N PHE A 931 -3.31 -46.94 11.50
CA PHE A 931 -2.81 -45.55 11.42
C PHE A 931 -2.55 -45.13 9.96
N PRO A 932 -3.12 -44.01 9.47
CA PRO A 932 -2.94 -43.59 8.09
C PRO A 932 -1.51 -43.05 7.88
N LEU A 933 -0.76 -43.71 6.99
CA LEU A 933 0.63 -43.32 6.69
C LEU A 933 0.70 -42.17 5.69
N ARG A 934 -0.39 -41.92 4.96
CA ARG A 934 -0.53 -40.85 3.98
C ARG A 934 -0.70 -39.46 4.60
N ALA A 935 -0.30 -38.45 3.84
CA ALA A 935 -0.54 -37.06 4.20
C ALA A 935 -2.04 -36.73 4.19
N SER A 936 -2.58 -36.47 5.38
CA SER A 936 -4.00 -36.13 5.58
C SER A 936 -4.32 -34.67 5.23
N PHE A 937 -3.31 -33.81 5.20
CA PHE A 937 -3.39 -32.40 4.83
C PHE A 937 -2.04 -31.87 4.36
N PHE A 938 -2.08 -30.74 3.66
CA PHE A 938 -0.91 -29.97 3.26
C PHE A 938 -1.00 -28.54 3.75
N SER A 939 0.13 -27.93 4.11
CA SER A 939 0.22 -26.49 4.30
C SER A 939 1.25 -25.88 3.36
N LEU A 940 0.88 -24.85 2.60
CA LEU A 940 1.80 -24.14 1.71
C LEU A 940 2.70 -23.23 2.56
N GLY A 941 3.97 -23.60 2.70
CA GLY A 941 5.02 -22.77 3.29
C GLY A 941 5.57 -21.81 2.25
N THR A 942 4.75 -20.83 1.87
CA THR A 942 5.02 -19.97 0.71
C THR A 942 6.29 -19.12 0.83
N ASN A 943 6.75 -18.81 2.05
CA ASN A 943 8.01 -18.10 2.26
C ASN A 943 9.21 -18.92 1.74
N ASP A 944 9.39 -20.15 2.26
CA ASP A 944 10.47 -21.03 1.84
C ASP A 944 10.31 -21.53 0.40
N LEU A 945 9.06 -21.74 -0.04
CA LEU A 945 8.80 -22.08 -1.43
C LEU A 945 9.24 -20.95 -2.39
N THR A 946 9.00 -19.69 -2.02
CA THR A 946 9.46 -18.53 -2.78
C THR A 946 10.98 -18.43 -2.79
N GLN A 947 11.62 -18.59 -1.63
CA GLN A 947 13.08 -18.60 -1.51
C GLN A 947 13.71 -19.64 -2.46
N MET A 948 13.22 -20.88 -2.44
CA MET A 948 13.77 -21.96 -3.27
C MET A 948 13.40 -21.85 -4.75
N THR A 949 12.23 -21.29 -5.09
CA THR A 949 11.79 -21.14 -6.48
C THR A 949 12.57 -20.04 -7.20
N PHE A 950 12.80 -18.92 -6.52
CA PHE A 950 13.61 -17.82 -7.06
C PHE A 950 15.12 -18.04 -6.89
N GLY A 951 15.52 -18.83 -5.90
CA GLY A 951 16.92 -18.91 -5.47
C GLY A 951 17.34 -17.67 -4.67
N TYR A 952 16.42 -17.07 -3.93
CA TYR A 952 16.64 -15.87 -3.13
C TYR A 952 16.69 -16.23 -1.64
N SER A 953 17.70 -15.72 -0.95
CA SER A 953 17.71 -15.67 0.51
C SER A 953 16.94 -14.43 0.94
N ARG A 954 15.95 -14.62 1.81
CA ARG A 954 15.16 -13.51 2.35
C ARG A 954 16.03 -12.53 3.14
N ASP A 955 17.00 -13.05 3.89
CA ASP A 955 17.88 -12.24 4.75
C ASP A 955 18.93 -11.45 3.93
N ASP A 956 19.22 -11.89 2.70
CA ASP A 956 20.19 -11.25 1.79
C ASP A 956 19.52 -10.43 0.67
N SER A 957 18.23 -10.11 0.81
CA SER A 957 17.35 -9.50 -0.19
C SER A 957 17.64 -8.00 -0.51
N SER A 958 18.76 -7.44 -0.04
CA SER A 958 19.12 -6.03 -0.24
C SER A 958 19.18 -5.57 -1.71
N PHE A 959 19.35 -6.50 -2.67
CA PHE A 959 19.34 -6.22 -4.11
C PHE A 959 17.95 -5.88 -4.66
N PHE A 960 16.86 -6.15 -3.93
CA PHE A 960 15.50 -5.89 -4.41
C PHE A 960 15.23 -4.42 -4.71
N GLN A 961 15.86 -3.51 -3.97
CA GLN A 961 15.78 -2.07 -4.28
C GLN A 961 16.27 -1.75 -5.70
N ALA A 962 17.30 -2.47 -6.18
CA ALA A 962 17.76 -2.33 -7.56
C ALA A 962 16.77 -2.99 -8.54
N TYR A 963 16.15 -4.12 -8.18
CA TYR A 963 15.17 -4.79 -9.05
C TYR A 963 13.91 -3.96 -9.25
N GLU A 964 13.42 -3.30 -8.19
CA GLU A 964 12.29 -2.37 -8.27
C GLU A 964 12.66 -1.15 -9.14
N ARG A 965 13.84 -0.57 -8.92
CA ARG A 965 14.32 0.59 -9.70
C ARG A 965 14.45 0.29 -11.19
N GLU A 966 15.01 -0.88 -11.54
CA GLU A 966 15.19 -1.32 -12.93
C GLU A 966 13.92 -1.99 -13.49
N LYS A 967 12.84 -2.07 -12.71
CA LYS A 967 11.55 -2.72 -13.07
C LYS A 967 11.70 -4.18 -13.51
N VAL A 968 12.69 -4.88 -12.95
CA VAL A 968 12.87 -6.34 -13.14
C VAL A 968 11.79 -7.09 -12.37
N ALA A 969 11.45 -6.61 -11.17
CA ALA A 969 10.29 -7.04 -10.40
C ALA A 969 9.45 -5.80 -10.05
N LEU A 970 8.13 -5.91 -10.22
CA LEU A 970 7.20 -4.82 -9.90
C LEU A 970 6.85 -4.75 -8.41
N VAL A 971 6.99 -5.88 -7.70
CA VAL A 971 6.72 -6.01 -6.27
C VAL A 971 7.64 -7.08 -5.68
N ASP A 972 7.97 -6.95 -4.40
CA ASP A 972 8.67 -7.98 -3.63
C ASP A 972 7.86 -9.29 -3.60
N PRO A 973 8.40 -10.42 -4.10
CA PRO A 973 7.74 -11.72 -4.13
C PRO A 973 7.57 -12.35 -2.74
N PHE A 974 8.18 -11.81 -1.68
CA PHE A 974 7.95 -12.23 -0.29
C PHE A 974 6.78 -11.50 0.37
N GLU A 975 6.34 -10.36 -0.21
CA GLU A 975 5.17 -9.60 0.25
C GLU A 975 3.91 -10.05 -0.51
N ILE A 976 4.02 -10.19 -1.83
CA ILE A 976 2.95 -10.62 -2.72
C ILE A 976 3.38 -11.90 -3.41
N LEU A 977 2.56 -12.94 -3.30
CA LEU A 977 2.80 -14.22 -3.95
C LEU A 977 3.03 -14.02 -5.45
N ASP A 978 4.10 -14.58 -5.98
CA ASP A 978 4.34 -14.65 -7.42
C ASP A 978 3.38 -15.67 -8.06
N TRP A 979 2.41 -15.20 -8.85
CA TRP A 979 1.43 -16.08 -9.50
C TRP A 979 2.06 -16.91 -10.62
N ASP A 980 3.11 -16.41 -11.26
CA ASP A 980 3.65 -16.95 -12.51
C ASP A 980 4.73 -18.02 -12.31
N GLY A 981 5.47 -17.99 -11.21
CA GLY A 981 6.42 -19.02 -10.83
C GLY A 981 5.91 -19.85 -9.66
N VAL A 982 5.90 -19.27 -8.46
CA VAL A 982 5.50 -19.96 -7.21
C VAL A 982 4.04 -20.44 -7.30
N GLY A 983 3.14 -19.61 -7.79
CA GLY A 983 1.74 -19.93 -8.01
C GLY A 983 1.54 -21.08 -9.00
N LYS A 984 2.41 -21.24 -10.01
CA LYS A 984 2.35 -22.39 -10.93
C LYS A 984 2.73 -23.69 -10.21
N LEU A 985 3.73 -23.69 -9.34
CA LEU A 985 4.09 -24.86 -8.52
C LEU A 985 2.93 -25.25 -7.59
N ILE A 986 2.31 -24.27 -6.94
CA ILE A 986 1.13 -24.50 -6.10
C ILE A 986 0.00 -25.11 -6.94
N LYS A 987 -0.31 -24.56 -8.12
CA LYS A 987 -1.34 -25.10 -9.02
C LYS A 987 -1.05 -26.54 -9.46
N ILE A 988 0.21 -26.88 -9.74
CA ILE A 988 0.60 -28.26 -10.07
C ILE A 988 0.24 -29.19 -8.90
N ALA A 989 0.66 -28.83 -7.67
CA ALA A 989 0.36 -29.62 -6.48
C ALA A 989 -1.16 -29.77 -6.26
N LEU A 990 -1.92 -28.67 -6.39
CA LEU A 990 -3.37 -28.67 -6.23
C LEU A 990 -4.08 -29.54 -7.28
N ASN A 991 -3.64 -29.49 -8.53
CA ASN A 991 -4.21 -30.31 -9.61
C ASN A 991 -3.92 -31.80 -9.38
N GLU A 992 -2.74 -32.15 -8.89
CA GLU A 992 -2.35 -33.53 -8.59
C GLU A 992 -3.21 -34.20 -7.51
N ILE A 993 -3.72 -33.41 -6.57
CA ILE A 993 -4.49 -33.89 -5.41
C ILE A 993 -6.01 -33.66 -5.55
N THR A 994 -6.45 -33.29 -6.76
CA THR A 994 -7.87 -33.10 -7.09
C THR A 994 -8.30 -34.21 -8.05
N GLU A 995 -9.38 -34.91 -7.74
CA GLU A 995 -9.94 -35.98 -8.58
C GLU A 995 -11.40 -35.70 -8.96
N GLU A 996 -11.86 -36.23 -10.09
CA GLU A 996 -13.27 -36.21 -10.47
C GLU A 996 -14.04 -37.17 -9.54
N GLU A 997 -15.13 -36.70 -8.92
CA GLU A 997 -16.06 -37.59 -8.21
C GLU A 997 -16.64 -38.59 -9.20
N LYS A 998 -16.50 -39.89 -8.90
CA LYS A 998 -17.18 -40.94 -9.67
C LYS A 998 -18.68 -40.82 -9.40
N GLU A 999 -19.47 -40.61 -10.44
CA GLU A 999 -20.93 -40.64 -10.36
C GLU A 999 -21.37 -42.03 -9.83
N GLU A 1000 -22.12 -42.07 -8.73
CA GLU A 1000 -22.89 -43.27 -8.41
C GLU A 1000 -23.97 -43.45 -9.49
N GLU A 1001 -23.95 -44.60 -10.15
CA GLU A 1001 -24.75 -44.97 -11.33
C GLU A 1001 -26.26 -45.17 -11.02
N THR A 1002 -26.76 -44.61 -9.92
CA THR A 1002 -28.07 -44.94 -9.33
C THR A 1002 -29.19 -43.96 -9.68
N ASP A 1003 -28.89 -42.77 -10.20
CA ASP A 1003 -29.90 -41.73 -10.48
C ASP A 1003 -30.31 -41.73 -11.97
N LYS A 1004 -31.07 -42.77 -12.36
CA LYS A 1004 -31.77 -42.83 -13.65
C LYS A 1004 -33.08 -42.04 -13.56
N ASP A 1005 -33.43 -41.29 -14.60
CA ASP A 1005 -34.77 -40.71 -14.71
C ASP A 1005 -35.85 -41.79 -14.92
N GLU A 1006 -37.14 -41.40 -14.88
CA GLU A 1006 -38.27 -42.30 -15.10
C GLU A 1006 -38.25 -43.02 -16.46
N THR A 1007 -37.34 -42.64 -17.38
CA THR A 1007 -37.15 -43.23 -18.71
C THR A 1007 -35.90 -44.12 -18.81
N GLY A 1008 -35.15 -44.28 -17.71
CA GLY A 1008 -33.95 -45.11 -17.65
C GLY A 1008 -32.67 -44.43 -18.17
N LYS A 1009 -32.67 -43.11 -18.40
CA LYS A 1009 -31.49 -42.35 -18.82
C LYS A 1009 -30.76 -41.73 -17.62
N PRO A 1010 -29.42 -41.66 -17.64
CA PRO A 1010 -28.67 -41.00 -16.58
C PRO A 1010 -29.01 -39.50 -16.55
N LYS A 1011 -29.34 -38.97 -15.37
CA LYS A 1011 -29.49 -37.52 -15.18
C LYS A 1011 -28.12 -36.85 -15.30
N SER A 1012 -27.89 -36.07 -16.36
CA SER A 1012 -26.66 -35.28 -16.51
C SER A 1012 -26.61 -34.15 -15.47
N ARG A 1013 -25.90 -34.35 -14.38
CA ARG A 1013 -25.48 -33.27 -13.46
C ARG A 1013 -24.04 -32.85 -13.81
N PRO A 1014 -23.65 -31.58 -13.54
CA PRO A 1014 -22.27 -31.16 -13.73
C PRO A 1014 -21.31 -31.96 -12.84
N ARG A 1015 -20.18 -32.40 -13.41
CA ARG A 1015 -19.14 -33.18 -12.73
C ARG A 1015 -18.57 -32.39 -11.54
N ARG A 1016 -18.61 -32.97 -10.34
CA ARG A 1016 -18.00 -32.38 -9.14
C ARG A 1016 -16.56 -32.86 -8.99
N LEU A 1017 -15.64 -31.92 -8.77
CA LEU A 1017 -14.25 -32.19 -8.44
C LEU A 1017 -14.12 -32.26 -6.92
N ARG A 1018 -13.41 -33.27 -6.40
CA ARG A 1018 -13.15 -33.44 -4.97
C ARG A 1018 -11.65 -33.39 -4.70
N ARG A 1019 -11.26 -32.64 -3.66
CA ARG A 1019 -9.91 -32.69 -3.11
C ARG A 1019 -9.71 -33.92 -2.25
N LEU A 1020 -8.57 -34.57 -2.45
CA LEU A 1020 -8.15 -35.74 -1.68
C LEU A 1020 -7.62 -35.37 -0.29
N ALA A 1021 -7.11 -34.14 -0.11
CA ALA A 1021 -6.59 -33.64 1.16
C ALA A 1021 -6.96 -32.16 1.38
N GLU A 1022 -7.06 -31.76 2.66
CA GLU A 1022 -7.20 -30.35 3.03
C GLU A 1022 -5.89 -29.60 2.71
N VAL A 1023 -5.99 -28.40 2.13
CA VAL A 1023 -4.84 -27.55 1.86
C VAL A 1023 -4.99 -26.22 2.58
N SER A 1024 -4.01 -25.90 3.42
CA SER A 1024 -3.85 -24.59 4.04
C SER A 1024 -2.72 -23.80 3.38
N ALA A 1025 -2.73 -22.47 3.53
CA ALA A 1025 -1.60 -21.60 3.23
C ALA A 1025 -1.20 -20.85 4.50
N CYS A 1026 0.08 -20.85 4.84
CA CYS A 1026 0.61 -20.12 5.98
C CYS A 1026 1.78 -19.23 5.56
N GLY A 1027 2.05 -18.20 6.37
CA GLY A 1027 3.11 -17.22 6.12
C GLY A 1027 2.56 -15.82 5.85
N GLU A 1028 3.39 -14.96 5.28
CA GLU A 1028 3.06 -13.54 5.10
C GLU A 1028 2.06 -13.31 3.97
N HIS A 1029 2.20 -14.08 2.88
CA HIS A 1029 1.25 -14.10 1.76
C HIS A 1029 -0.17 -14.41 2.22
N ALA A 1030 -0.37 -15.26 3.23
CA ALA A 1030 -1.69 -15.60 3.75
C ALA A 1030 -2.40 -14.45 4.49
N GLY A 1031 -1.71 -13.32 4.71
CA GLY A 1031 -2.29 -12.07 5.21
C GLY A 1031 -2.28 -10.93 4.19
N ASN A 1032 -1.84 -11.17 2.94
CA ASN A 1032 -1.80 -10.14 1.88
C ASN A 1032 -3.05 -10.28 0.97
N PRO A 1033 -3.84 -9.21 0.75
CA PRO A 1033 -5.10 -9.32 0.01
C PRO A 1033 -4.99 -9.91 -1.41
N LYS A 1034 -3.95 -9.53 -2.16
CA LYS A 1034 -3.71 -10.04 -3.54
C LYS A 1034 -3.28 -11.50 -3.56
N SER A 1035 -2.59 -11.94 -2.51
CA SER A 1035 -2.19 -13.35 -2.36
C SER A 1035 -3.36 -14.21 -1.88
N ILE A 1036 -4.21 -13.67 -1.00
CA ILE A 1036 -5.47 -14.31 -0.60
C ILE A 1036 -6.39 -14.49 -1.80
N GLU A 1037 -6.46 -13.52 -2.70
CA GLU A 1037 -7.22 -13.66 -3.95
C GLU A 1037 -6.76 -14.87 -4.76
N PHE A 1038 -5.45 -15.10 -4.88
CA PHE A 1038 -4.93 -16.31 -5.50
C PHE A 1038 -5.42 -17.57 -4.77
N PHE A 1039 -5.34 -17.58 -3.43
CA PHE A 1039 -5.74 -18.75 -2.64
C PHE A 1039 -7.23 -19.08 -2.79
N VAL A 1040 -8.09 -18.06 -2.76
CA VAL A 1040 -9.55 -18.21 -2.95
C VAL A 1040 -9.88 -18.67 -4.37
N ARG A 1041 -9.32 -18.03 -5.41
CA ARG A 1041 -9.52 -18.45 -6.82
C ARG A 1041 -9.10 -19.90 -7.08
N ASN A 1042 -8.10 -20.39 -6.35
CA ASN A 1042 -7.63 -21.77 -6.43
C ASN A 1042 -8.26 -22.67 -5.36
N LYS A 1043 -9.32 -22.24 -4.67
CA LYS A 1043 -10.12 -22.98 -3.66
C LYS A 1043 -9.35 -23.50 -2.44
N ILE A 1044 -8.24 -22.87 -2.05
CA ILE A 1044 -7.46 -23.29 -0.86
C ILE A 1044 -8.35 -23.23 0.39
N ASN A 1045 -8.33 -24.28 1.21
CA ASN A 1045 -9.32 -24.46 2.28
C ASN A 1045 -9.10 -23.51 3.45
N VAL A 1046 -7.84 -23.22 3.78
CA VAL A 1046 -7.49 -22.41 4.94
C VAL A 1046 -6.40 -21.41 4.56
N VAL A 1047 -6.57 -20.15 4.95
CA VAL A 1047 -5.48 -19.17 4.99
C VAL A 1047 -5.15 -18.85 6.44
N SER A 1048 -3.87 -18.87 6.79
CA SER A 1048 -3.39 -18.69 8.16
C SER A 1048 -2.35 -17.57 8.25
N CYS A 1049 -2.74 -16.45 8.84
CA CYS A 1049 -1.92 -15.24 8.98
C CYS A 1049 -1.63 -14.92 10.45
N SER A 1050 -0.82 -13.89 10.72
CA SER A 1050 -0.65 -13.41 12.11
C SER A 1050 -2.00 -12.99 12.73
N ALA A 1051 -2.12 -13.11 14.05
CA ALA A 1051 -3.36 -12.84 14.77
C ALA A 1051 -4.01 -11.49 14.41
N PHE A 1052 -3.21 -10.41 14.34
CA PHE A 1052 -3.72 -9.08 14.02
C PHE A 1052 -4.18 -8.89 12.56
N ARG A 1053 -3.70 -9.72 11.63
CA ARG A 1053 -4.14 -9.69 10.23
C ARG A 1053 -5.42 -10.46 9.99
N VAL A 1054 -5.97 -11.16 10.99
CA VAL A 1054 -7.15 -12.03 10.82
C VAL A 1054 -8.37 -11.26 10.30
N LEU A 1055 -8.68 -10.08 10.85
CA LEU A 1055 -9.84 -9.29 10.37
C LEU A 1055 -9.65 -8.85 8.90
N GLY A 1056 -8.45 -8.37 8.58
CA GLY A 1056 -8.09 -8.01 7.21
C GLY A 1056 -8.16 -9.19 6.25
N ALA A 1057 -7.67 -10.35 6.68
CA ALA A 1057 -7.71 -11.58 5.90
C ALA A 1057 -9.16 -12.09 5.69
N ARG A 1058 -10.03 -11.99 6.71
CA ARG A 1058 -11.48 -12.29 6.58
C ARG A 1058 -12.13 -11.42 5.52
N LEU A 1059 -11.89 -10.11 5.57
CA LEU A 1059 -12.36 -9.17 4.55
C LEU A 1059 -11.80 -9.52 3.15
N ALA A 1060 -10.50 -9.79 3.05
CA ALA A 1060 -9.88 -10.14 1.77
C ALA A 1060 -10.45 -11.43 1.16
N VAL A 1061 -10.71 -12.45 1.98
CA VAL A 1061 -11.35 -13.70 1.54
C VAL A 1061 -12.75 -13.41 0.99
N ALA A 1062 -13.57 -12.67 1.74
CA ALA A 1062 -14.92 -12.31 1.32
C ALA A 1062 -14.92 -11.50 0.00
N LYS A 1063 -14.03 -10.52 -0.14
CA LYS A 1063 -13.89 -9.73 -1.38
C LYS A 1063 -13.44 -10.59 -2.56
N ALA A 1064 -12.44 -11.45 -2.35
CA ALA A 1064 -11.97 -12.35 -3.39
C ALA A 1064 -13.05 -13.34 -3.85
N GLN A 1065 -13.89 -13.81 -2.92
CA GLN A 1065 -15.02 -14.67 -3.22
C GLN A 1065 -16.06 -13.95 -4.08
N ILE A 1066 -16.43 -12.71 -3.72
CA ILE A 1066 -17.34 -11.89 -4.53
C ILE A 1066 -16.81 -11.70 -5.95
N HIS A 1067 -15.53 -11.33 -6.09
CA HIS A 1067 -14.92 -11.14 -7.40
C HIS A 1067 -14.85 -12.42 -8.22
N THR A 1068 -14.59 -13.57 -7.58
CA THR A 1068 -14.59 -14.87 -8.27
C THR A 1068 -15.99 -15.21 -8.79
N GLU A 1069 -17.04 -14.95 -8.01
CA GLU A 1069 -18.43 -15.15 -8.43
C GLU A 1069 -18.83 -14.21 -9.58
N GLU A 1070 -18.43 -12.94 -9.53
CA GLU A 1070 -18.66 -11.96 -10.61
C GLU A 1070 -17.92 -12.34 -11.91
N ASP A 1071 -16.68 -12.81 -11.81
CA ASP A 1071 -15.89 -13.28 -12.95
C ASP A 1071 -16.54 -14.53 -13.58
N GLU A 1072 -16.98 -15.50 -12.77
CA GLU A 1072 -17.69 -16.69 -13.25
C GLU A 1072 -19.04 -16.36 -13.90
N GLU A 1073 -19.78 -15.37 -13.40
CA GLU A 1073 -21.05 -14.93 -13.98
C GLU A 1073 -20.81 -14.27 -15.35
N ARG A 1074 -19.81 -13.40 -15.47
CA ARG A 1074 -19.41 -12.79 -16.76
C ARG A 1074 -18.89 -13.78 -17.78
N GLU A 1075 -18.25 -14.88 -17.36
CA GLU A 1075 -17.83 -15.94 -18.29
C GLU A 1075 -19.00 -16.79 -18.77
N ARG A 1076 -20.12 -16.83 -18.03
CA ARG A 1076 -21.34 -17.54 -18.41
C ARG A 1076 -22.25 -16.72 -19.33
N GLU A 1077 -22.29 -15.40 -19.15
CA GLU A 1077 -22.97 -14.43 -20.03
C GLU A 1077 -22.30 -14.31 -21.41
#